data_AF-A0A4R7T6H3-F1
#
_entry.id   AF-A0A4R7T6H3-F1
#
_cell.length_a   1.000
_cell.length_b   1.000
_cell.length_c   1.000
_cell.angle_alpha   90.00
_cell.angle_beta   90.00
_cell.angle_gamma   90.00
#
_symmetry.space_group_name_H-M   'P 1'
#
loop_
_entity.id
_entity.type
_entity.pdbx_description
1 polymer ?
#
loop_
_entity_poly.entity_id
_entity_poly.type
_entity_poly.pdbx_seq_one_letter_code
_entity_poly.pdbx_strand_id
1 'polypeptide(L)'
;MSDHEIRIALVLNGGVSLAVWMGGVTHELDLIRRASGGAGMPAAQPYDEVLAARWKELCHRGGEQRRIVVDVIAGTSAGGLNGSLLATAISHGSTLDPDGDDGPWLRQRWVGLGSLEVGKLVPAAGKPSTSVLDGDYFLKELNRLLEGVADAGKASAAEPVTLFVTASGLGIQQFEAKDAAGQRFVVPDHRYLYRFTSERAATYDGTNRSFSVKENNGLKDTKLLARAARASASFPAAFGPVLETPKMGAAPPRLQPGPYQESGAWLVDGGVLDNAPFAPVLDVVARRPVSGRATRYVLYVVPSAGVGSAETRVVDANQPKWSVAALSAVQFPREVDFRSDVEELERLLLEADASWSDSQRLFDRCVGQPTERARLQEAARLLLPAYSRGRAAGGVWEAVTIATHDQSTVLDAATALSEAQIDDILATKHPWVPGPDGSTAPLRLEAGNPCWDWGTGAAERVVRLVLRSLRLQIDSAAKVDRPDLERRLRATSDSLQRVLAVRDKLSAELAKADLDLQPAGGAEAVAVGLTDIFELLQVQRALGDEFAALIQVVGTEVVETALEVEIVSRCTSARTPQQRSAPFQFLRLGPDIPLTLLDELPEGSIANDLKDRILYGTQVGHFGAFGAADWRRWDWLMGRLHCVAHLGAMLGADPDWIRETQRQVLEAEDWKIDKVSERIQRLAKDFPVNAGLGALTTMRNELNTTREGIATTKGLADRMVAVSGGLNPQFGSWVKAVAGRKHQPGSWLLLCARWFAEPARQSAWQRLVKSADLTPARRPLIFQQWLPAALLGAVVLLLVVAGVVDVAAIRIIAALLAGVVLAAGALVAAGSWYIRRQRKRVRQWIEKRMPPISPESRSR
;
A
#
# COMPACT_ATOMS: atom_id res chain seq x y z
N MET A 1 17.32 -9.16 -34.29
CA MET A 1 16.85 -9.79 -33.03
C MET A 1 15.34 -9.70 -33.00
N SER A 2 14.62 -10.57 -32.29
CA SER A 2 13.17 -10.42 -32.14
C SER A 2 12.83 -9.62 -30.88
N ASP A 3 11.94 -8.64 -31.01
CA ASP A 3 11.52 -7.78 -29.91
C ASP A 3 10.49 -8.51 -29.03
N HIS A 4 10.67 -8.42 -27.71
CA HIS A 4 9.81 -9.05 -26.71
C HIS A 4 9.61 -8.11 -25.52
N GLU A 5 8.38 -7.82 -25.14
CA GLU A 5 8.09 -7.03 -23.93
C GLU A 5 7.85 -7.92 -22.71
N ILE A 6 8.58 -7.68 -21.62
CA ILE A 6 8.29 -8.26 -20.31
C ILE A 6 7.57 -7.19 -19.49
N ARG A 7 6.28 -7.39 -19.25
CA ARG A 7 5.42 -6.42 -18.57
C ARG A 7 5.17 -6.83 -17.13
N ILE A 8 5.47 -5.92 -16.21
CA ILE A 8 5.42 -6.12 -14.77
C ILE A 8 4.28 -5.30 -14.18
N ALA A 9 3.36 -5.99 -13.52
CA ALA A 9 2.45 -5.42 -12.54
C ALA A 9 3.08 -5.59 -11.14
N LEU A 10 3.45 -4.47 -10.53
CA LEU A 10 4.18 -4.43 -9.26
C LEU A 10 3.21 -4.17 -8.11
N VAL A 11 3.18 -5.05 -7.11
CA VAL A 11 2.41 -4.87 -5.88
C VAL A 11 3.40 -4.77 -4.73
N LEU A 12 3.44 -3.64 -4.03
CA LEU A 12 4.33 -3.38 -2.91
C LEU A 12 3.55 -3.36 -1.59
N ASN A 13 3.85 -4.31 -0.71
CA ASN A 13 3.24 -4.35 0.62
C ASN A 13 3.74 -3.17 1.48
N GLY A 14 3.05 -2.90 2.59
CA GLY A 14 3.48 -1.98 3.63
C GLY A 14 4.61 -2.52 4.50
N GLY A 15 5.08 -1.66 5.43
CA GLY A 15 6.18 -2.07 6.30
C GLY A 15 6.95 -0.96 7.02
N VAL A 16 6.38 0.23 7.24
CA VAL A 16 7.04 1.35 7.94
C VAL A 16 8.50 1.57 7.49
N SER A 17 9.50 1.13 8.28
CA SER A 17 10.92 1.32 7.95
C SER A 17 11.45 0.44 6.81
N LEU A 18 10.69 -0.59 6.40
CA LEU A 18 10.95 -1.42 5.22
C LEU A 18 10.82 -0.66 3.90
N ALA A 19 10.35 0.59 3.94
CA ALA A 19 10.42 1.53 2.82
C ALA A 19 11.85 1.66 2.28
N VAL A 20 12.87 1.52 3.13
CA VAL A 20 14.28 1.62 2.71
C VAL A 20 14.70 0.40 1.87
N TRP A 21 14.32 -0.81 2.31
CA TRP A 21 14.55 -2.04 1.55
C TRP A 21 13.79 -2.02 0.22
N MET A 22 12.51 -1.61 0.23
CA MET A 22 11.71 -1.44 -0.99
C MET A 22 12.31 -0.38 -1.92
N GLY A 23 12.95 0.65 -1.38
CA GLY A 23 13.67 1.65 -2.17
C GLY A 23 14.83 1.05 -2.96
N GLY A 24 15.59 0.14 -2.36
CA GLY A 24 16.63 -0.61 -3.08
C GLY A 24 16.04 -1.53 -4.16
N VAL A 25 14.89 -2.16 -3.89
CA VAL A 25 14.18 -2.98 -4.88
C VAL A 25 13.67 -2.14 -6.06
N THR A 26 13.02 -1.00 -5.81
CA THR A 26 12.51 -0.14 -6.88
C THR A 26 13.63 0.55 -7.66
N HIS A 27 14.78 0.81 -7.04
CA HIS A 27 15.99 1.30 -7.72
C HIS A 27 16.47 0.31 -8.79
N GLU A 28 16.62 -0.97 -8.45
CA GLU A 28 17.02 -2.00 -9.41
C GLU A 28 15.96 -2.24 -10.50
N LEU A 29 14.67 -2.18 -10.15
CA LEU A 29 13.58 -2.24 -11.13
C LEU A 29 13.61 -1.06 -12.11
N ASP A 30 13.89 0.17 -11.64
CA ASP A 30 14.07 1.33 -12.54
C ASP A 30 15.33 1.18 -13.40
N LEU A 31 16.42 0.65 -12.83
CA LEU A 31 17.68 0.43 -13.52
C LEU A 31 17.52 -0.56 -14.69
N ILE A 32 16.94 -1.73 -14.47
CA ILE A 32 16.71 -2.72 -15.53
C ILE A 32 15.70 -2.23 -16.58
N ARG A 33 14.65 -1.52 -16.16
CA ARG A 33 13.65 -0.92 -17.06
C ARG A 33 14.32 0.05 -18.02
N ARG A 34 15.20 0.94 -17.51
CA ARG A 34 15.94 1.89 -18.35
C ARG A 34 17.01 1.21 -19.19
N ALA A 35 17.74 0.24 -18.64
CA ALA A 35 18.81 -0.48 -19.34
C ALA A 35 18.30 -1.31 -20.53
N SER A 36 17.09 -1.88 -20.39
CA SER A 36 16.41 -2.62 -21.45
C SER A 36 15.60 -1.73 -22.42
N GLY A 37 15.46 -0.44 -22.10
CA GLY A 37 14.74 0.52 -22.92
C GLY A 37 15.54 0.99 -24.16
N GLY A 38 14.84 1.67 -25.06
CA GLY A 38 15.42 2.25 -26.28
C GLY A 38 16.13 3.60 -26.07
N ALA A 39 16.58 4.20 -27.16
CA ALA A 39 17.17 5.53 -27.16
C ALA A 39 16.19 6.57 -26.54
N GLY A 40 16.68 7.37 -25.58
CA GLY A 40 15.89 8.39 -24.89
C GLY A 40 15.60 8.10 -23.42
N MET A 41 15.90 6.90 -22.91
CA MET A 41 15.88 6.63 -21.47
C MET A 41 17.03 7.34 -20.75
N PRO A 42 16.83 7.82 -19.50
CA PRO A 42 17.92 8.35 -18.69
C PRO A 42 19.03 7.33 -18.49
N ALA A 43 20.27 7.77 -18.70
CA ALA A 43 21.47 6.96 -18.47
C ALA A 43 21.58 6.54 -16.99
N ALA A 44 22.26 5.43 -16.75
CA ALA A 44 22.66 5.06 -15.39
C ALA A 44 23.74 6.03 -14.88
N GLN A 45 23.78 6.22 -13.57
CA GLN A 45 24.85 6.96 -12.91
C GLN A 45 26.18 6.17 -13.00
N PRO A 46 27.35 6.83 -12.88
CA PRO A 46 28.65 6.17 -13.07
C PRO A 46 28.87 4.91 -12.22
N TYR A 47 28.38 4.88 -10.98
CA TYR A 47 28.50 3.71 -10.10
C TYR A 47 27.59 2.54 -10.51
N ASP A 48 26.52 2.79 -11.28
CA ASP A 48 25.58 1.77 -11.76
C ASP A 48 25.78 1.43 -13.24
N GLU A 49 26.76 2.04 -13.92
CA GLU A 49 26.97 1.87 -15.36
C GLU A 49 27.24 0.40 -15.74
N VAL A 50 28.07 -0.29 -14.93
CA VAL A 50 28.37 -1.71 -15.14
C VAL A 50 27.13 -2.57 -14.89
N LEU A 51 26.34 -2.28 -13.86
CA LEU A 51 25.08 -2.98 -13.59
C LEU A 51 24.07 -2.80 -14.73
N ALA A 52 23.92 -1.58 -15.24
CA ALA A 52 23.06 -1.30 -16.39
C ALA A 52 23.52 -2.06 -17.64
N ALA A 53 24.84 -2.13 -17.88
CA ALA A 53 25.39 -2.92 -18.99
C ALA A 53 25.08 -4.41 -18.85
N ARG A 54 25.23 -4.98 -17.64
CA ARG A 54 24.89 -6.39 -17.36
C ARG A 54 23.40 -6.65 -17.52
N TRP A 55 22.54 -5.77 -17.03
CA TRP A 55 21.09 -5.87 -17.23
C TRP A 55 20.72 -5.85 -18.71
N LYS A 56 21.31 -4.92 -19.47
CA LYS A 56 21.11 -4.83 -20.92
C LYS A 56 21.59 -6.09 -21.64
N GLU A 57 22.75 -6.61 -21.27
CA GLU A 57 23.28 -7.86 -21.81
C GLU A 57 22.30 -9.02 -21.56
N LEU A 58 21.84 -9.18 -20.32
CA LEU A 58 20.86 -10.21 -19.96
C LEU A 58 19.59 -10.05 -20.80
N CYS A 59 19.02 -8.85 -20.89
CA CYS A 59 17.86 -8.56 -21.74
C CYS A 59 18.06 -8.88 -23.23
N HIS A 60 19.30 -8.87 -23.72
CA HIS A 60 19.65 -9.09 -25.13
C HIS A 60 20.15 -10.52 -25.47
N ARG A 61 20.10 -11.46 -24.51
CA ARG A 61 20.54 -12.85 -24.72
C ARG A 61 19.64 -13.65 -25.65
N GLY A 62 20.17 -14.73 -26.22
CA GLY A 62 19.39 -15.71 -27.00
C GLY A 62 18.88 -15.21 -28.36
N GLY A 63 19.37 -14.06 -28.85
CA GLY A 63 18.89 -13.44 -30.10
C GLY A 63 17.58 -12.66 -29.95
N GLU A 64 17.14 -12.41 -28.72
CA GLU A 64 15.94 -11.66 -28.36
C GLU A 64 16.31 -10.30 -27.76
N GLN A 65 15.54 -9.25 -28.06
CA GLN A 65 15.62 -7.96 -27.37
C GLN A 65 14.43 -7.87 -26.40
N ARG A 66 14.68 -8.15 -25.13
CA ARG A 66 13.66 -8.13 -24.07
C ARG A 66 13.58 -6.75 -23.42
N ARG A 67 12.50 -6.02 -23.69
CA ARG A 67 12.21 -4.72 -23.05
C ARG A 67 11.41 -4.94 -21.77
N ILE A 68 11.90 -4.45 -20.63
CA ILE A 68 11.18 -4.50 -19.36
C ILE A 68 10.28 -3.27 -19.25
N VAL A 69 8.99 -3.47 -18.96
CA VAL A 69 8.00 -2.40 -18.78
C VAL A 69 7.28 -2.61 -17.45
N VAL A 70 7.29 -1.60 -16.57
CA VAL A 70 6.45 -1.59 -15.36
C VAL A 70 5.25 -0.70 -15.64
N ASP A 71 4.08 -1.28 -15.88
CA ASP A 71 2.89 -0.54 -16.34
C ASP A 71 1.75 -0.49 -15.33
N VAL A 72 1.79 -1.30 -14.28
CA VAL A 72 0.84 -1.22 -13.16
C VAL A 72 1.61 -1.31 -11.85
N ILE A 73 1.30 -0.42 -10.92
CA ILE A 73 1.92 -0.35 -9.60
C ILE A 73 0.79 -0.23 -8.58
N ALA A 74 0.80 -1.05 -7.54
CA ALA A 74 -0.03 -0.87 -6.36
C ALA A 74 0.87 -0.82 -5.14
N GLY A 75 0.60 0.09 -4.22
CA GLY A 75 1.41 0.24 -3.02
C GLY A 75 0.58 0.61 -1.80
N THR A 76 0.88 -0.05 -0.69
CA THR A 76 0.33 0.23 0.63
C THR A 76 1.43 0.74 1.55
N SER A 77 1.18 1.79 2.34
CA SER A 77 2.13 2.31 3.34
C SER A 77 3.50 2.64 2.71
N ALA A 78 4.57 2.04 3.25
CA ALA A 78 5.92 2.06 2.70
C ALA A 78 5.99 1.70 1.20
N GLY A 79 5.20 0.74 0.74
CA GLY A 79 5.06 0.38 -0.67
C GLY A 79 4.38 1.47 -1.49
N GLY A 80 3.40 2.18 -0.92
CA GLY A 80 2.75 3.34 -1.54
C GLY A 80 3.72 4.49 -1.82
N LEU A 81 4.70 4.72 -0.93
CA LEU A 81 5.75 5.73 -1.11
C LEU A 81 6.68 5.38 -2.30
N ASN A 82 7.26 4.18 -2.28
CA ASN A 82 8.18 3.74 -3.34
C ASN A 82 7.47 3.55 -4.68
N GLY A 83 6.23 3.05 -4.66
CA GLY A 83 5.38 2.95 -5.84
C GLY A 83 5.06 4.31 -6.46
N SER A 84 4.80 5.34 -5.62
CA SER A 84 4.58 6.71 -6.10
C SER A 84 5.82 7.31 -6.76
N LEU A 85 7.01 7.08 -6.19
CA LEU A 85 8.28 7.53 -6.78
C LEU A 85 8.54 6.84 -8.11
N LEU A 86 8.39 5.51 -8.18
CA LEU A 86 8.62 4.74 -9.41
C LEU A 86 7.62 5.12 -10.51
N ALA A 87 6.33 5.27 -10.16
CA ALA A 87 5.31 5.72 -11.10
C ALA A 87 5.62 7.12 -11.64
N THR A 88 6.11 8.03 -10.79
CA THR A 88 6.52 9.39 -11.19
C THR A 88 7.72 9.36 -12.13
N ALA A 89 8.72 8.53 -11.85
CA ALA A 89 9.88 8.34 -12.72
C ALA A 89 9.45 7.83 -14.10
N ILE A 90 8.57 6.82 -14.14
CA ILE A 90 8.04 6.26 -15.38
C ILE A 90 7.24 7.31 -16.14
N SER A 91 6.30 8.01 -15.50
CA SER A 91 5.39 8.96 -16.17
C SER A 91 6.08 10.22 -16.70
N HIS A 92 7.24 10.59 -16.16
CA HIS A 92 8.03 11.76 -16.59
C HIS A 92 9.25 11.37 -17.44
N GLY A 93 9.42 10.08 -17.79
CA GLY A 93 10.59 9.63 -18.55
C GLY A 93 11.89 9.92 -17.80
N SER A 94 11.81 9.87 -16.47
CA SER A 94 12.87 10.21 -15.53
C SER A 94 13.46 8.93 -14.91
N THR A 95 14.24 9.10 -13.85
CA THR A 95 14.88 8.04 -13.08
C THR A 95 14.69 8.29 -11.59
N LEU A 96 14.73 7.21 -10.81
CA LEU A 96 14.78 7.28 -9.35
C LEU A 96 16.11 7.83 -8.82
N ASP A 97 17.11 8.02 -9.69
CA ASP A 97 18.45 8.42 -9.30
C ASP A 97 18.97 9.64 -10.10
N PRO A 98 18.30 10.81 -9.98
CA PRO A 98 18.55 11.96 -10.85
C PRO A 98 19.86 12.71 -10.57
N ASP A 99 20.48 12.52 -9.41
CA ASP A 99 21.62 13.32 -8.93
C ASP A 99 22.59 12.46 -8.10
N GLY A 100 23.81 12.24 -8.62
CA GLY A 100 24.66 11.10 -8.25
C GLY A 100 26.04 11.44 -7.69
N ASP A 101 26.32 12.69 -7.31
CA ASP A 101 27.68 13.10 -6.91
C ASP A 101 28.22 12.33 -5.69
N ASP A 102 27.34 11.86 -4.78
CA ASP A 102 27.70 11.15 -3.53
C ASP A 102 27.04 9.75 -3.39
N GLY A 103 26.85 9.06 -4.52
CA GLY A 103 26.18 7.75 -4.60
C GLY A 103 24.64 7.86 -4.74
N PRO A 104 23.88 6.75 -4.67
CA PRO A 104 22.47 6.74 -5.06
C PRO A 104 21.62 7.79 -4.35
N TRP A 105 20.99 8.68 -5.12
CA TRP A 105 20.17 9.78 -4.64
C TRP A 105 19.07 9.29 -3.72
N LEU A 106 18.30 8.30 -4.17
CA LEU A 106 17.15 7.78 -3.42
C LEU A 106 17.59 7.18 -2.08
N ARG A 107 18.76 6.52 -2.03
CA ARG A 107 19.37 6.06 -0.77
C ARG A 107 19.66 7.22 0.16
N GLN A 108 20.31 8.27 -0.32
CA GLN A 108 20.62 9.45 0.50
C GLN A 108 19.34 10.07 1.07
N ARG A 109 18.29 10.15 0.25
CA ARG A 109 16.97 10.62 0.65
C ARG A 109 16.34 9.73 1.72
N TRP A 110 16.36 8.41 1.56
CA TRP A 110 15.86 7.49 2.60
C TRP A 110 16.69 7.52 3.89
N VAL A 111 18.01 7.62 3.78
CA VAL A 111 18.92 7.76 4.92
C VAL A 111 18.61 9.03 5.71
N GLY A 112 18.34 10.15 5.01
CA GLY A 112 17.98 11.44 5.60
C GLY A 112 16.55 11.52 6.12
N LEU A 113 15.56 11.03 5.36
CA LEU A 113 14.14 11.08 5.72
C LEU A 113 13.76 10.14 6.85
N GLY A 114 14.41 8.97 6.90
CA GLY A 114 14.30 8.05 8.03
C GLY A 114 15.08 8.49 9.27
N SER A 115 15.72 9.67 9.26
CA SER A 115 16.43 10.17 10.43
C SER A 115 15.44 10.69 11.48
N LEU A 116 15.46 10.09 12.67
CA LEU A 116 14.68 10.50 13.84
C LEU A 116 15.25 11.76 14.52
N GLU A 117 15.93 12.63 13.78
CA GLU A 117 16.48 13.89 14.30
C GLU A 117 15.39 14.82 14.82
N VAL A 118 15.66 15.43 15.98
CA VAL A 118 14.76 16.42 16.60
C VAL A 118 14.77 17.71 15.77
N GLY A 119 13.59 18.16 15.37
CA GLY A 119 13.40 19.28 14.44
C GLY A 119 13.19 18.87 12.98
N LYS A 120 13.39 17.58 12.66
CA LYS A 120 13.01 16.95 11.39
C LYS A 120 11.81 16.04 11.62
N LEU A 121 12.00 14.72 11.55
CA LEU A 121 10.93 13.73 11.72
C LEU A 121 10.43 13.65 13.17
N VAL A 122 11.26 13.97 14.17
CA VAL A 122 10.80 14.14 15.56
C VAL A 122 10.49 15.63 15.80
N PRO A 123 9.25 16.02 16.13
CA PRO A 123 8.90 17.44 16.25
C PRO A 123 9.70 18.13 17.37
N ALA A 124 10.20 19.35 17.09
CA ALA A 124 10.98 20.15 18.03
C ALA A 124 10.28 20.35 19.39
N ALA A 125 11.03 20.35 20.49
CA ALA A 125 10.46 20.45 21.83
C ALA A 125 9.58 21.71 22.00
N GLY A 126 8.35 21.54 22.51
CA GLY A 126 7.39 22.62 22.73
C GLY A 126 6.39 22.86 21.60
N LYS A 127 6.61 22.31 20.38
CA LYS A 127 5.60 22.33 19.31
C LYS A 127 4.43 21.41 19.67
N PRO A 128 3.16 21.88 19.73
CA PRO A 128 2.00 21.00 19.89
C PRO A 128 1.98 19.96 18.76
N SER A 129 1.77 18.69 19.07
CA SER A 129 1.64 17.62 18.08
C SER A 129 0.65 16.57 18.60
N THR A 130 -0.16 16.03 17.71
CA THR A 130 -1.12 14.95 17.97
C THR A 130 -0.50 13.56 17.77
N SER A 131 0.75 13.48 17.29
CA SER A 131 1.47 12.23 17.01
C SER A 131 2.95 12.32 17.39
N VAL A 132 3.62 11.16 17.41
CA VAL A 132 5.04 11.04 17.81
C VAL A 132 5.99 11.68 16.79
N LEU A 133 5.71 11.53 15.50
CA LEU A 133 6.51 12.04 14.38
C LEU A 133 5.83 13.23 13.68
N ASP A 134 6.62 14.08 13.04
CA ASP A 134 6.14 15.27 12.34
C ASP A 134 5.63 14.91 10.93
N GLY A 135 4.32 14.72 10.83
CA GLY A 135 3.66 14.35 9.59
C GLY A 135 3.69 15.44 8.51
N ASP A 136 3.77 16.72 8.90
CA ASP A 136 3.81 17.86 7.96
C ASP A 136 5.20 18.00 7.34
N TYR A 137 6.24 17.85 8.15
CA TYR A 137 7.61 17.75 7.66
C TYR A 137 7.72 16.60 6.66
N PHE A 138 7.21 15.42 7.01
CA PHE A 138 7.28 14.25 6.13
C PHE A 138 6.54 14.49 4.80
N LEU A 139 5.35 15.09 4.82
CA LEU A 139 4.62 15.46 3.59
C LEU A 139 5.42 16.44 2.72
N LYS A 140 6.03 17.46 3.34
CA LYS A 140 6.82 18.47 2.62
C LYS A 140 8.03 17.87 1.92
N GLU A 141 8.75 16.99 2.61
CA GLU A 141 9.90 16.34 2.01
C GLU A 141 9.49 15.32 0.93
N LEU A 142 8.42 14.56 1.15
CA LEU A 142 7.89 13.64 0.14
C LEU A 142 7.48 14.37 -1.15
N ASN A 143 6.85 15.55 -1.03
CA ASN A 143 6.56 16.40 -2.17
C ASN A 143 7.82 16.82 -2.93
N ARG A 144 8.87 17.24 -2.20
CA ARG A 144 10.16 17.59 -2.83
C ARG A 144 10.84 16.42 -3.52
N LEU A 145 10.69 15.20 -2.98
CA LEU A 145 11.20 14.01 -3.65
C LEU A 145 10.49 13.77 -4.97
N LEU A 146 9.15 13.82 -4.96
CA LEU A 146 8.35 13.61 -6.17
C LEU A 146 8.62 14.71 -7.20
N GLU A 147 8.74 15.97 -6.78
CA GLU A 147 9.17 17.09 -7.64
C GLU A 147 10.56 16.84 -8.23
N GLY A 148 11.55 16.46 -7.41
CA GLY A 148 12.91 16.18 -7.88
C GLY A 148 12.97 15.04 -8.91
N VAL A 149 12.18 13.98 -8.72
CA VAL A 149 12.05 12.90 -9.72
C VAL A 149 11.33 13.38 -10.97
N ALA A 150 10.25 14.14 -10.85
CA ALA A 150 9.48 14.65 -11.99
C ALA A 150 10.31 15.63 -12.84
N ASP A 151 11.00 16.58 -12.22
CA ASP A 151 11.76 17.66 -12.87
C ASP A 151 13.03 17.15 -13.57
N ALA A 152 13.57 16.00 -13.15
CA ALA A 152 14.71 15.37 -13.82
C ALA A 152 14.33 14.73 -15.17
N GLY A 153 13.03 14.55 -15.43
CA GLY A 153 12.52 14.07 -16.72
C GLY A 153 12.66 15.11 -17.83
N LYS A 154 13.18 14.71 -18.98
CA LYS A 154 13.36 15.59 -20.16
C LYS A 154 12.29 15.42 -21.25
N ALA A 155 11.36 14.47 -21.09
CA ALA A 155 10.34 14.15 -22.07
C ALA A 155 9.00 13.78 -21.39
N SER A 156 7.87 13.99 -22.07
CA SER A 156 6.62 13.32 -21.66
C SER A 156 6.79 11.83 -21.91
N ALA A 157 6.63 11.00 -20.88
CA ALA A 157 6.92 9.58 -21.01
C ALA A 157 6.05 8.91 -22.06
N ALA A 158 6.69 8.05 -22.87
CA ALA A 158 5.99 7.20 -23.84
C ALA A 158 5.30 5.99 -23.18
N GLU A 159 5.70 5.60 -21.96
CA GLU A 159 5.24 4.37 -21.29
C GLU A 159 4.01 4.63 -20.42
N PRO A 160 2.89 3.91 -20.61
CA PRO A 160 1.72 4.05 -19.77
C PRO A 160 1.96 3.41 -18.40
N VAL A 161 1.57 4.11 -17.32
CA VAL A 161 1.65 3.60 -15.95
C VAL A 161 0.38 3.92 -15.18
N THR A 162 -0.12 2.95 -14.42
CA THR A 162 -1.20 3.14 -13.45
C THR A 162 -0.69 2.85 -12.05
N LEU A 163 -0.90 3.78 -11.13
CA LEU A 163 -0.57 3.66 -9.73
C LEU A 163 -1.84 3.57 -8.88
N PHE A 164 -1.89 2.57 -8.00
CA PHE A 164 -2.86 2.44 -6.93
C PHE A 164 -2.21 2.73 -5.58
N VAL A 165 -2.83 3.57 -4.77
CA VAL A 165 -2.39 3.90 -3.40
C VAL A 165 -3.55 3.65 -2.43
N THR A 166 -3.32 2.83 -1.41
CA THR A 166 -4.34 2.50 -0.40
C THR A 166 -4.28 3.44 0.80
N ALA A 167 -5.41 3.65 1.47
CA ALA A 167 -5.51 4.31 2.76
C ALA A 167 -6.72 3.76 3.54
N SER A 168 -6.79 4.06 4.83
CA SER A 168 -7.94 3.68 5.68
C SER A 168 -8.62 4.92 6.26
N GLY A 169 -9.95 5.04 6.14
CA GLY A 169 -10.71 6.20 6.63
C GLY A 169 -11.08 6.11 8.11
N LEU A 170 -10.67 7.11 8.90
CA LEU A 170 -11.15 7.38 10.26
C LEU A 170 -12.46 8.17 10.21
N GLY A 171 -13.57 7.44 10.10
CA GLY A 171 -14.92 8.00 10.07
C GLY A 171 -15.94 6.95 9.68
N ILE A 172 -17.21 7.21 9.95
CA ILE A 172 -18.30 6.32 9.55
C ILE A 172 -18.55 6.55 8.05
N GLN A 173 -17.71 5.94 7.24
CA GLN A 173 -17.96 5.78 5.82
C GLN A 173 -18.74 4.50 5.68
N GLN A 174 -19.95 4.60 5.17
CA GLN A 174 -20.89 3.51 5.13
C GLN A 174 -21.73 3.61 3.88
N PHE A 175 -22.00 2.47 3.26
CA PHE A 175 -23.03 2.38 2.24
C PHE A 175 -24.23 1.64 2.82
N GLU A 176 -25.42 2.02 2.37
CA GLU A 176 -26.61 1.25 2.69
C GLU A 176 -26.58 -0.04 1.87
N ALA A 177 -26.97 -1.15 2.45
CA ALA A 177 -27.17 -2.39 1.73
C ALA A 177 -28.58 -2.88 2.02
N LYS A 178 -29.17 -3.59 1.07
CA LYS A 178 -30.48 -4.23 1.24
C LYS A 178 -30.30 -5.72 1.12
N ASP A 179 -30.86 -6.47 2.06
CA ASP A 179 -30.97 -7.91 1.92
C ASP A 179 -32.13 -8.30 0.98
N ALA A 180 -32.27 -9.60 0.72
CA ALA A 180 -33.34 -10.13 -0.12
C ALA A 180 -34.76 -9.91 0.44
N ALA A 181 -34.91 -9.57 1.72
CA ALA A 181 -36.20 -9.20 2.32
C ALA A 181 -36.48 -7.69 2.20
N GLY A 182 -35.61 -6.93 1.53
CA GLY A 182 -35.68 -5.47 1.43
C GLY A 182 -35.29 -4.75 2.72
N GLN A 183 -34.78 -5.48 3.72
CA GLN A 183 -34.32 -4.88 4.97
C GLN A 183 -33.01 -4.14 4.72
N ARG A 184 -33.04 -2.85 5.00
CA ARG A 184 -31.89 -1.96 4.89
C ARG A 184 -30.98 -2.16 6.09
N PHE A 185 -29.71 -2.40 5.83
CA PHE A 185 -28.65 -2.43 6.82
C PHE A 185 -27.46 -1.61 6.32
N VAL A 186 -26.58 -1.23 7.23
CA VAL A 186 -25.51 -0.27 6.91
C VAL A 186 -24.18 -0.99 7.00
N VAL A 187 -23.41 -0.93 5.91
CA VAL A 187 -22.11 -1.59 5.82
C VAL A 187 -21.03 -0.51 5.88
N PRO A 188 -20.20 -0.50 6.94
CA PRO A 188 -19.07 0.41 6.97
C PRO A 188 -18.02 0.00 5.92
N ASP A 189 -17.56 0.95 5.11
CA ASP A 189 -16.41 0.77 4.23
C ASP A 189 -15.34 1.81 4.56
N HIS A 190 -14.29 1.36 5.21
CA HIS A 190 -13.16 2.18 5.60
C HIS A 190 -12.01 2.11 4.59
N ARG A 191 -12.13 1.32 3.51
CA ARG A 191 -11.06 1.13 2.51
C ARG A 191 -11.07 2.29 1.53
N TYR A 192 -9.94 2.96 1.43
CA TYR A 192 -9.72 4.03 0.47
C TYR A 192 -8.72 3.58 -0.58
N LEU A 193 -9.09 3.67 -1.85
CA LEU A 193 -8.23 3.33 -2.97
C LEU A 193 -8.14 4.50 -3.93
N TYR A 194 -6.93 5.01 -4.15
CA TYR A 194 -6.66 6.08 -5.10
C TYR A 194 -5.96 5.53 -6.35
N ARG A 195 -6.43 5.93 -7.54
CA ARG A 195 -5.87 5.57 -8.84
C ARG A 195 -5.34 6.80 -9.58
N PHE A 196 -4.03 6.82 -9.82
CA PHE A 196 -3.37 7.79 -10.69
C PHE A 196 -2.94 7.09 -11.98
N THR A 197 -3.23 7.68 -13.14
CA THR A 197 -2.83 7.12 -14.44
C THR A 197 -2.03 8.13 -15.23
N SER A 198 -1.01 7.65 -15.95
CA SER A 198 -0.34 8.35 -17.03
C SER A 198 -0.44 7.47 -18.26
N GLU A 199 -1.34 7.79 -19.19
CA GLU A 199 -1.56 7.00 -20.40
C GLU A 199 -2.14 7.84 -21.55
N ARG A 200 -2.01 7.31 -22.76
CA ARG A 200 -2.73 7.78 -23.94
C ARG A 200 -3.91 6.85 -24.16
N ALA A 201 -5.12 7.32 -23.86
CA ALA A 201 -6.34 6.53 -23.99
C ALA A 201 -7.16 6.99 -25.20
N ALA A 202 -7.77 6.04 -25.91
CA ALA A 202 -8.78 6.35 -26.90
C ALA A 202 -10.03 6.90 -26.21
N THR A 203 -10.59 7.98 -26.73
CA THR A 203 -11.85 8.58 -26.29
C THR A 203 -12.84 8.61 -27.44
N TYR A 204 -14.08 8.24 -27.15
CA TYR A 204 -15.15 8.16 -28.13
C TYR A 204 -16.12 9.34 -28.00
N ASP A 205 -16.37 10.01 -29.12
CA ASP A 205 -17.43 11.01 -29.28
C ASP A 205 -18.62 10.38 -30.03
N GLY A 206 -19.71 10.14 -29.29
CA GLY A 206 -20.94 9.54 -29.80
C GLY A 206 -21.72 10.41 -30.79
N THR A 207 -21.52 11.73 -30.78
CA THR A 207 -22.22 12.64 -31.70
C THR A 207 -21.64 12.52 -33.11
N ASN A 208 -20.31 12.50 -33.21
CA ASN A 208 -19.60 12.47 -34.49
C ASN A 208 -19.09 11.08 -34.90
N ARG A 209 -19.35 10.03 -34.09
CA ARG A 209 -18.77 8.69 -34.21
C ARG A 209 -17.24 8.73 -34.41
N SER A 210 -16.58 9.61 -33.68
CA SER A 210 -15.15 9.87 -33.88
C SER A 210 -14.33 9.40 -32.68
N PHE A 211 -13.11 8.92 -32.97
CA PHE A 211 -12.13 8.53 -31.97
C PHE A 211 -11.02 9.56 -31.92
N SER A 212 -10.70 10.00 -30.72
CA SER A 212 -9.53 10.84 -30.45
C SER A 212 -8.64 10.15 -29.42
N VAL A 213 -7.37 10.55 -29.35
CA VAL A 213 -6.44 10.05 -28.33
C VAL A 213 -6.15 11.19 -27.37
N LYS A 214 -6.51 11.02 -26.10
CA LYS A 214 -6.26 12.00 -25.05
C LYS A 214 -5.11 11.52 -24.16
N GLU A 215 -4.15 12.40 -23.92
CA GLU A 215 -3.16 12.19 -22.86
C GLU A 215 -3.82 12.48 -21.51
N ASN A 216 -3.89 11.46 -20.64
CA ASN A 216 -4.31 11.59 -19.27
C ASN A 216 -3.11 11.33 -18.38
N ASN A 217 -2.67 12.32 -17.60
CA ASN A 217 -1.55 12.17 -16.68
C ASN A 217 -1.86 12.80 -15.32
N GLY A 218 -2.49 12.00 -14.46
CA GLY A 218 -2.76 12.32 -13.06
C GLY A 218 -1.51 12.32 -12.17
N LEU A 219 -0.37 11.78 -12.64
CA LEU A 219 0.90 11.77 -11.92
C LEU A 219 1.65 13.11 -12.02
N LYS A 220 1.19 14.05 -12.87
CA LYS A 220 1.74 15.43 -12.96
C LYS A 220 1.52 16.25 -11.68
N ASP A 221 0.48 15.95 -10.89
CA ASP A 221 0.22 16.66 -9.63
C ASP A 221 0.97 16.01 -8.47
N THR A 222 2.26 16.35 -8.33
CA THR A 222 3.15 15.84 -7.28
C THR A 222 2.64 16.13 -5.88
N LYS A 223 1.91 17.24 -5.66
CA LYS A 223 1.33 17.61 -4.36
C LYS A 223 0.17 16.70 -3.97
N LEU A 224 -0.73 16.43 -4.92
CA LEU A 224 -1.84 15.50 -4.71
C LEU A 224 -1.32 14.09 -4.45
N LEU A 225 -0.34 13.65 -5.25
CA LEU A 225 0.32 12.36 -5.11
C LEU A 225 1.06 12.24 -3.76
N ALA A 226 1.82 13.25 -3.35
CA ALA A 226 2.50 13.29 -2.06
C ALA A 226 1.50 13.16 -0.90
N ARG A 227 0.34 13.82 -1.00
CA ARG A 227 -0.70 13.72 0.04
C ARG A 227 -1.30 12.32 0.12
N ALA A 228 -1.61 11.69 -1.02
CA ALA A 228 -2.13 10.33 -1.07
C ALA A 228 -1.10 9.31 -0.53
N ALA A 229 0.16 9.41 -0.97
CA ALA A 229 1.25 8.56 -0.49
C ALA A 229 1.53 8.76 1.01
N ARG A 230 1.46 10.01 1.50
CA ARG A 230 1.55 10.31 2.94
C ARG A 230 0.39 9.73 3.73
N ALA A 231 -0.84 9.80 3.21
CA ALA A 231 -2.02 9.18 3.82
C ALA A 231 -1.81 7.66 3.95
N SER A 232 -1.36 7.01 2.86
CA SER A 232 -1.02 5.59 2.83
C SER A 232 0.00 5.19 3.90
N ALA A 233 1.00 6.04 4.17
CA ALA A 233 2.04 5.81 5.19
C ALA A 233 1.75 6.47 6.55
N SER A 234 0.49 6.82 6.85
CA SER A 234 0.10 7.45 8.13
C SER A 234 -0.16 6.42 9.24
N PHE A 235 0.89 5.71 9.64
CA PHE A 235 0.78 4.68 10.67
C PHE A 235 0.25 5.27 12.00
N PRO A 236 -0.85 4.72 12.56
CA PRO A 236 -1.44 5.22 13.81
C PRO A 236 -0.42 5.33 14.94
N ALA A 237 -0.58 6.35 15.79
CA ALA A 237 0.34 6.73 16.86
C ALA A 237 1.72 7.28 16.42
N ALA A 238 2.32 6.75 15.34
CA ALA A 238 3.58 7.29 14.80
C ALA A 238 3.35 8.61 14.09
N PHE A 239 2.39 8.65 13.15
CA PHE A 239 2.05 9.84 12.38
C PHE A 239 0.59 10.25 12.61
N GLY A 240 0.31 11.55 12.50
CA GLY A 240 -1.05 12.07 12.52
C GLY A 240 -1.82 11.68 11.24
N PRO A 241 -3.16 11.58 11.31
CA PRO A 241 -4.00 11.30 10.16
C PRO A 241 -3.96 12.45 9.15
N VAL A 242 -4.23 12.14 7.88
CA VAL A 242 -4.24 13.11 6.78
C VAL A 242 -5.68 13.38 6.37
N LEU A 243 -6.10 14.64 6.39
CA LEU A 243 -7.42 15.00 5.85
C LEU A 243 -7.42 14.87 4.33
N GLU A 244 -8.43 14.21 3.77
CA GLU A 244 -8.67 14.18 2.34
C GLU A 244 -9.09 15.57 1.83
N THR A 245 -8.57 15.97 0.66
CA THR A 245 -9.02 17.22 0.01
C THR A 245 -10.12 16.95 -0.98
N PRO A 246 -10.97 17.95 -1.32
CA PRO A 246 -11.94 17.82 -2.40
C PRO A 246 -11.32 17.34 -3.72
N LYS A 247 -10.10 17.78 -4.06
CA LYS A 247 -9.39 17.32 -5.26
C LYS A 247 -8.97 15.85 -5.20
N MET A 248 -8.71 15.33 -4.00
CA MET A 248 -8.35 13.93 -3.76
C MET A 248 -9.58 13.02 -3.68
N GLY A 249 -10.73 13.57 -3.27
CA GLY A 249 -12.02 12.88 -3.34
C GLY A 249 -12.73 12.98 -4.70
N ALA A 250 -12.36 13.96 -5.53
CA ALA A 250 -12.88 14.10 -6.90
C ALA A 250 -12.30 13.05 -7.85
N ALA A 251 -13.01 12.77 -8.94
CA ALA A 251 -12.55 11.86 -9.98
C ALA A 251 -11.66 12.61 -11.00
N PRO A 252 -10.36 12.27 -11.15
CA PRO A 252 -9.60 11.26 -10.42
C PRO A 252 -8.88 11.85 -9.18
N PRO A 253 -8.68 11.05 -8.10
CA PRO A 253 -8.33 9.63 -8.17
C PRO A 253 -9.07 8.64 -7.24
N ARG A 254 -10.10 8.98 -6.45
CA ARG A 254 -10.70 7.99 -5.52
C ARG A 254 -11.59 6.97 -6.25
N LEU A 255 -11.23 5.69 -6.19
CA LEU A 255 -12.04 4.57 -6.69
C LEU A 255 -12.97 4.00 -5.63
N GLN A 256 -12.50 3.94 -4.40
CA GLN A 256 -13.25 3.39 -3.27
C GLN A 256 -13.02 4.27 -2.03
N PRO A 257 -14.04 4.53 -1.21
CA PRO A 257 -15.47 4.37 -1.56
C PRO A 257 -15.83 5.26 -2.78
N GLY A 258 -16.95 4.95 -3.44
CA GLY A 258 -17.46 5.71 -4.57
C GLY A 258 -17.65 7.21 -4.27
N PRO A 259 -18.03 8.03 -5.26
CA PRO A 259 -18.13 9.48 -5.10
C PRO A 259 -19.32 9.85 -4.20
N TYR A 260 -19.16 9.76 -2.87
CA TYR A 260 -20.11 10.28 -1.90
C TYR A 260 -19.47 11.29 -0.92
N GLN A 261 -20.20 12.39 -0.75
CA GLN A 261 -20.20 13.50 0.23
C GLN A 261 -19.09 14.58 0.31
N GLU A 262 -19.58 15.78 0.65
CA GLU A 262 -18.98 17.13 0.63
C GLU A 262 -17.84 17.39 1.63
N SER A 263 -17.56 16.46 2.54
CA SER A 263 -16.58 16.60 3.61
C SER A 263 -15.50 15.51 3.55
N GLY A 264 -14.24 15.92 3.41
CA GLY A 264 -13.11 14.99 3.30
C GLY A 264 -12.95 14.11 4.54
N ALA A 265 -12.61 12.84 4.35
CA ALA A 265 -12.33 11.91 5.43
C ALA A 265 -10.93 12.10 6.03
N TRP A 266 -10.77 11.83 7.32
CA TRP A 266 -9.44 11.67 7.91
C TRP A 266 -8.89 10.30 7.55
N LEU A 267 -7.67 10.23 7.03
CA LEU A 267 -7.07 9.01 6.52
C LEU A 267 -5.88 8.59 7.38
N VAL A 268 -5.75 7.29 7.59
CA VAL A 268 -4.58 6.62 8.17
C VAL A 268 -4.05 5.57 7.20
N ASP A 269 -2.99 4.90 7.63
CA ASP A 269 -2.30 3.89 6.85
C ASP A 269 -3.23 2.84 6.22
N GLY A 270 -2.99 2.51 4.95
CA GLY A 270 -3.78 1.52 4.21
C GLY A 270 -3.62 0.09 4.74
N GLY A 271 -2.45 -0.20 5.32
CA GLY A 271 -2.10 -1.52 5.85
C GLY A 271 -2.71 -1.86 7.20
N VAL A 272 -3.78 -1.15 7.56
CA VAL A 272 -4.69 -1.45 8.68
C VAL A 272 -5.85 -2.33 8.21
N LEU A 273 -6.25 -2.25 6.92
CA LEU A 273 -7.45 -2.91 6.39
C LEU A 273 -7.25 -3.59 5.03
N ASP A 274 -6.37 -3.07 4.17
CA ASP A 274 -6.07 -3.66 2.86
C ASP A 274 -4.59 -3.43 2.53
N ASN A 275 -3.81 -4.50 2.58
CA ASN A 275 -2.37 -4.45 2.34
C ASN A 275 -2.00 -4.60 0.85
N ALA A 276 -2.87 -5.14 -0.01
CA ALA A 276 -2.54 -5.42 -1.41
C ALA A 276 -3.78 -5.50 -2.33
N PRO A 277 -4.11 -4.43 -3.09
CA PRO A 277 -5.30 -4.42 -3.93
C PRO A 277 -5.07 -5.15 -5.27
N PHE A 278 -5.06 -6.50 -5.26
CA PHE A 278 -4.81 -7.33 -6.45
C PHE A 278 -5.91 -7.20 -7.51
N ALA A 279 -7.18 -7.22 -7.11
CA ALA A 279 -8.31 -7.13 -8.05
C ALA A 279 -8.24 -5.92 -9.01
N PRO A 280 -8.06 -4.66 -8.55
CA PRO A 280 -7.93 -3.51 -9.45
C PRO A 280 -6.63 -3.53 -10.27
N VAL A 281 -5.54 -4.13 -9.77
CA VAL A 281 -4.31 -4.35 -10.54
C VAL A 281 -4.58 -5.27 -11.73
N LEU A 282 -5.25 -6.41 -11.48
CA LEU A 282 -5.55 -7.39 -12.51
C LEU A 282 -6.53 -6.85 -13.56
N ASP A 283 -7.50 -6.03 -13.17
CA ASP A 283 -8.40 -5.36 -14.12
C ASP A 283 -7.62 -4.46 -15.09
N VAL A 284 -6.66 -3.66 -14.61
CA VAL A 284 -5.81 -2.83 -15.48
C VAL A 284 -4.90 -3.71 -16.35
N VAL A 285 -4.34 -4.77 -15.78
CA VAL A 285 -3.51 -5.74 -16.49
C VAL A 285 -4.25 -6.32 -17.70
N ALA A 286 -5.55 -6.63 -17.54
CA ALA A 286 -6.37 -7.17 -18.62
C ALA A 286 -6.74 -6.13 -19.69
N ARG A 287 -6.83 -4.84 -19.34
CA ARG A 287 -7.15 -3.77 -20.31
C ARG A 287 -5.94 -3.25 -21.08
N ARG A 288 -4.72 -3.46 -20.57
CA ARG A 288 -3.54 -2.84 -21.17
C ARG A 288 -3.24 -3.42 -22.56
N PRO A 289 -3.08 -2.56 -23.58
CA PRO A 289 -2.74 -3.01 -24.93
C PRO A 289 -1.31 -3.54 -24.98
N VAL A 290 -1.08 -4.50 -25.89
CA VAL A 290 0.24 -5.06 -26.18
C VAL A 290 0.38 -5.13 -27.69
N SER A 291 1.43 -4.52 -28.23
CA SER A 291 1.64 -4.34 -29.68
C SER A 291 2.53 -5.39 -30.33
N GLY A 292 2.99 -6.39 -29.57
CA GLY A 292 3.88 -7.46 -30.03
C GLY A 292 3.93 -8.64 -29.06
N ARG A 293 5.01 -9.43 -29.15
CA ARG A 293 5.28 -10.53 -28.23
C ARG A 293 5.45 -9.97 -26.81
N ALA A 294 4.70 -10.50 -25.84
CA ALA A 294 4.85 -10.08 -24.45
C ALA A 294 4.59 -11.18 -23.43
N THR A 295 5.33 -11.12 -22.32
CA THR A 295 5.10 -11.93 -21.13
C THR A 295 4.67 -11.02 -19.99
N ARG A 296 3.65 -11.43 -19.23
CA ARG A 296 3.13 -10.67 -18.09
C ARG A 296 3.56 -11.32 -16.78
N TYR A 297 4.08 -10.51 -15.87
CA TYR A 297 4.38 -10.91 -14.51
C TYR A 297 3.62 -10.03 -13.50
N VAL A 298 3.13 -10.64 -12.43
CA VAL A 298 2.69 -9.96 -11.22
C VAL A 298 3.78 -10.16 -10.17
N LEU A 299 4.52 -9.10 -9.86
CA LEU A 299 5.60 -9.09 -8.87
C LEU A 299 5.05 -8.57 -7.55
N TYR A 300 4.97 -9.44 -6.54
CA TYR A 300 4.57 -9.07 -5.19
C TYR A 300 5.80 -8.87 -4.31
N VAL A 301 6.11 -7.61 -3.97
CA VAL A 301 7.24 -7.21 -3.13
C VAL A 301 6.81 -7.21 -1.67
N VAL A 302 7.30 -8.20 -0.91
CA VAL A 302 6.90 -8.42 0.48
C VAL A 302 8.13 -8.62 1.36
N PRO A 303 8.33 -7.77 2.37
CA PRO A 303 9.48 -7.86 3.27
C PRO A 303 9.27 -8.90 4.39
N SER A 304 8.53 -9.98 4.11
CA SER A 304 8.23 -11.08 5.04
C SER A 304 8.41 -12.42 4.32
N ALA A 305 8.93 -13.40 5.04
CA ALA A 305 9.14 -14.76 4.54
C ALA A 305 7.85 -15.62 4.54
N GLY A 306 6.72 -15.10 5.04
CA GLY A 306 5.42 -15.81 5.02
C GLY A 306 5.32 -17.05 5.91
N VAL A 307 6.37 -17.39 6.65
CA VAL A 307 6.36 -18.50 7.61
C VAL A 307 5.87 -17.96 8.94
N GLY A 308 4.71 -18.43 9.41
CA GLY A 308 4.22 -18.16 10.76
C GLY A 308 5.37 -18.36 11.74
N SER A 309 5.84 -17.27 12.32
CA SER A 309 7.01 -17.30 13.18
C SER A 309 6.73 -18.26 14.32
N ALA A 310 7.69 -19.13 14.67
CA ALA A 310 7.58 -20.01 15.83
C ALA A 310 7.30 -19.23 17.15
N GLU A 311 7.37 -17.90 17.12
CA GLU A 311 6.97 -16.97 18.18
C GLU A 311 5.46 -16.96 18.49
N THR A 312 4.57 -17.43 17.62
CA THR A 312 3.14 -17.58 17.98
C THR A 312 2.84 -18.83 18.80
N ARG A 313 3.84 -19.69 19.07
CA ARG A 313 3.71 -20.63 20.19
C ARG A 313 3.85 -19.83 21.48
N VAL A 314 2.70 -19.54 22.09
CA VAL A 314 2.64 -19.17 23.50
C VAL A 314 3.18 -20.37 24.29
N VAL A 315 4.48 -20.34 24.62
CA VAL A 315 5.21 -21.47 25.23
C VAL A 315 4.72 -21.76 26.66
N ASP A 316 3.96 -20.86 27.27
CA ASP A 316 3.37 -21.02 28.60
C ASP A 316 1.85 -20.77 28.60
N ALA A 317 1.07 -21.66 29.23
CA ALA A 317 -0.38 -21.55 29.39
C ALA A 317 -0.88 -20.37 30.27
N ASN A 318 -0.08 -19.31 30.43
CA ASN A 318 -0.45 -18.10 31.16
C ASN A 318 -0.99 -17.02 30.21
N GLN A 319 -2.10 -16.38 30.59
CA GLN A 319 -2.67 -15.26 29.83
C GLN A 319 -1.61 -14.16 29.59
N PRO A 320 -1.43 -13.70 28.33
CA PRO A 320 -0.55 -12.58 28.05
C PRO A 320 -1.08 -11.31 28.72
N LYS A 321 -0.18 -10.48 29.23
CA LYS A 321 -0.53 -9.17 29.83
C LYS A 321 -1.20 -8.28 28.78
N TRP A 322 -2.18 -7.46 29.17
CA TRP A 322 -2.93 -6.59 28.26
C TRP A 322 -2.05 -5.70 27.36
N SER A 323 -0.88 -5.28 27.84
CA SER A 323 0.08 -4.49 27.05
C SER A 323 0.75 -5.29 25.93
N VAL A 324 0.94 -6.60 26.13
CA VAL A 324 1.47 -7.52 25.12
C VAL A 324 0.36 -7.87 24.13
N ALA A 325 -0.85 -8.17 24.62
CA ALA A 325 -2.02 -8.40 23.76
C ALA A 325 -2.36 -7.19 22.87
N ALA A 326 -2.28 -5.96 23.39
CA ALA A 326 -2.53 -4.73 22.63
C ALA A 326 -1.43 -4.42 21.60
N LEU A 327 -0.17 -4.72 21.90
CA LEU A 327 0.93 -4.54 20.94
C LEU A 327 0.88 -5.61 19.84
N SER A 328 0.58 -6.86 20.21
CA SER A 328 0.38 -7.96 19.27
C SER A 328 -0.87 -7.77 18.41
N ALA A 329 -1.95 -7.16 18.93
CA ALA A 329 -3.15 -6.81 18.15
C ALA A 329 -2.90 -5.80 17.02
N VAL A 330 -1.75 -5.09 17.01
CA VAL A 330 -1.32 -4.23 15.90
C VAL A 330 -0.45 -4.99 14.89
N GLN A 331 0.13 -6.13 15.28
CA GLN A 331 0.94 -6.99 14.42
C GLN A 331 0.11 -8.12 13.76
N PHE A 332 -0.87 -8.69 14.48
CA PHE A 332 -1.76 -9.75 14.00
C PHE A 332 -2.57 -9.41 12.73
N PRO A 333 -3.07 -8.19 12.50
CA PRO A 333 -3.82 -7.87 11.29
C PRO A 333 -3.00 -8.11 10.01
N ARG A 334 -1.69 -7.86 10.04
CA ARG A 334 -0.84 -7.89 8.85
C ARG A 334 -0.43 -9.30 8.39
N GLU A 335 -0.33 -10.26 9.31
CA GLU A 335 -0.09 -11.68 8.95
C GLU A 335 -1.36 -12.35 8.41
N VAL A 336 -2.53 -11.95 8.91
CA VAL A 336 -3.84 -12.39 8.39
C VAL A 336 -4.06 -11.89 6.96
N ASP A 337 -3.55 -10.70 6.64
CA ASP A 337 -3.62 -10.13 5.29
C ASP A 337 -2.81 -10.93 4.26
N PHE A 338 -1.58 -11.36 4.56
CA PHE A 338 -0.76 -12.12 3.58
C PHE A 338 -1.39 -13.46 3.16
N ARG A 339 -2.04 -14.17 4.09
CA ARG A 339 -2.76 -15.41 3.76
C ARG A 339 -3.97 -15.12 2.87
N SER A 340 -4.72 -14.08 3.22
CA SER A 340 -5.92 -13.67 2.49
C SER A 340 -5.57 -13.20 1.08
N ASP A 341 -4.46 -12.46 0.93
CA ASP A 341 -3.86 -12.05 -0.35
C ASP A 341 -3.54 -13.26 -1.25
N VAL A 342 -2.92 -14.30 -0.68
CA VAL A 342 -2.55 -15.51 -1.43
C VAL A 342 -3.77 -16.34 -1.79
N GLU A 343 -4.75 -16.50 -0.89
CA GLU A 343 -6.01 -17.19 -1.17
C GLU A 343 -6.83 -16.44 -2.24
N GLU A 344 -6.86 -15.10 -2.20
CA GLU A 344 -7.46 -14.27 -3.24
C GLU A 344 -6.74 -14.44 -4.57
N LEU A 345 -5.41 -14.43 -4.58
CA LEU A 345 -4.61 -14.60 -5.78
C LEU A 345 -4.74 -16.00 -6.38
N GLU A 346 -4.77 -17.05 -5.55
CA GLU A 346 -5.03 -18.42 -5.97
C GLU A 346 -6.42 -18.55 -6.60
N ARG A 347 -7.46 -17.98 -5.96
CA ARG A 347 -8.80 -17.92 -6.54
C ARG A 347 -8.80 -17.20 -7.88
N LEU A 348 -8.16 -16.03 -7.97
CA LEU A 348 -8.09 -15.24 -9.21
C LEU A 348 -7.30 -15.96 -10.30
N LEU A 349 -6.26 -16.74 -9.95
CA LEU A 349 -5.51 -17.58 -10.88
C LEU A 349 -6.32 -18.77 -11.38
N LEU A 350 -7.02 -19.47 -10.49
CA LEU A 350 -7.89 -20.61 -10.84
C LEU A 350 -9.07 -20.16 -11.70
N GLU A 351 -9.71 -19.06 -11.34
CA GLU A 351 -10.80 -18.45 -12.10
C GLU A 351 -10.31 -17.92 -13.46
N ALA A 352 -9.11 -17.34 -13.50
CA ALA A 352 -8.44 -17.02 -14.75
C ALA A 352 -8.29 -18.29 -15.58
N ASP A 353 -7.52 -19.28 -15.15
CA ASP A 353 -7.19 -20.46 -15.96
C ASP A 353 -8.42 -21.25 -16.45
N ALA A 354 -9.46 -21.38 -15.61
CA ALA A 354 -10.69 -22.10 -15.95
C ALA A 354 -11.53 -21.41 -17.04
N SER A 355 -11.85 -20.12 -16.91
CA SER A 355 -12.58 -19.39 -17.96
C SER A 355 -11.69 -19.09 -19.18
N TRP A 356 -10.37 -19.07 -19.00
CA TRP A 356 -9.39 -18.70 -20.01
C TRP A 356 -9.12 -19.77 -21.03
N SER A 357 -9.00 -21.01 -20.57
CA SER A 357 -8.37 -22.05 -21.37
C SER A 357 -9.36 -22.73 -22.32
N ASP A 358 -10.65 -22.83 -21.98
CA ASP A 358 -11.61 -23.58 -22.80
C ASP A 358 -12.10 -22.83 -24.05
N SER A 359 -12.60 -21.59 -23.92
CA SER A 359 -13.03 -20.80 -25.09
C SER A 359 -11.87 -20.51 -26.04
N GLN A 360 -10.67 -20.27 -25.50
CA GLN A 360 -9.47 -20.05 -26.33
C GLN A 360 -9.07 -21.33 -27.07
N ARG A 361 -9.02 -22.49 -26.39
CA ARG A 361 -8.73 -23.79 -27.03
C ARG A 361 -9.76 -24.13 -28.10
N LEU A 362 -11.03 -23.85 -27.86
CA LEU A 362 -12.10 -24.05 -28.85
C LEU A 362 -11.90 -23.15 -30.06
N PHE A 363 -11.65 -21.85 -29.84
CA PHE A 363 -11.37 -20.89 -30.91
C PHE A 363 -10.19 -21.33 -31.78
N ASP A 364 -9.03 -21.59 -31.18
CA ASP A 364 -7.82 -21.97 -31.90
C ASP A 364 -8.00 -23.28 -32.67
N ARG A 365 -8.73 -24.25 -32.11
CA ARG A 365 -9.08 -25.50 -32.79
C ARG A 365 -9.97 -25.25 -34.02
N CYS A 366 -11.03 -24.45 -33.88
CA CYS A 366 -11.97 -24.18 -34.97
C CYS A 366 -11.33 -23.34 -36.08
N VAL A 367 -10.44 -22.40 -35.74
CA VAL A 367 -9.67 -21.65 -36.75
C VAL A 367 -8.76 -22.58 -37.57
N GLY A 368 -8.15 -23.59 -36.92
CA GLY A 368 -7.27 -24.55 -37.60
C GLY A 368 -7.97 -25.74 -38.27
N GLN A 369 -9.23 -26.03 -37.92
CA GLN A 369 -9.94 -27.24 -38.35
C GLN A 369 -11.35 -26.90 -38.90
N PRO A 370 -11.52 -26.87 -40.23
CA PRO A 370 -12.79 -26.50 -40.86
C PRO A 370 -13.99 -27.36 -40.43
N THR A 371 -13.76 -28.66 -40.16
CA THR A 371 -14.80 -29.57 -39.68
C THR A 371 -15.30 -29.23 -38.28
N GLU A 372 -14.39 -28.83 -37.38
CA GLU A 372 -14.76 -28.41 -36.03
C GLU A 372 -15.46 -27.04 -36.07
N ARG A 373 -15.03 -26.14 -36.95
CA ARG A 373 -15.74 -24.87 -37.17
C ARG A 373 -17.16 -25.06 -37.68
N ALA A 374 -17.40 -25.98 -38.63
CA ALA A 374 -18.75 -26.26 -39.11
C ALA A 374 -19.68 -26.75 -37.97
N ARG A 375 -19.16 -27.57 -37.04
CA ARG A 375 -19.88 -28.02 -35.85
C ARG A 375 -20.17 -26.86 -34.89
N LEU A 376 -19.18 -25.99 -34.67
CA LEU A 376 -19.33 -24.79 -33.84
C LEU A 376 -20.39 -23.84 -34.42
N GLN A 377 -20.34 -23.58 -35.72
CA GLN A 377 -21.28 -22.71 -36.43
C GLN A 377 -22.71 -23.23 -36.29
N GLU A 378 -22.94 -24.54 -36.48
CA GLU A 378 -24.27 -25.12 -36.30
C GLU A 378 -24.73 -25.04 -34.83
N ALA A 379 -23.83 -25.29 -33.87
CA ALA A 379 -24.15 -25.14 -32.46
C ALA A 379 -24.50 -23.68 -32.11
N ALA A 380 -23.76 -22.70 -32.61
CA ALA A 380 -24.02 -21.28 -32.41
C ALA A 380 -25.37 -20.87 -33.03
N ARG A 381 -25.67 -21.35 -34.24
CA ARG A 381 -26.96 -21.14 -34.91
C ARG A 381 -28.14 -21.62 -34.07
N LEU A 382 -28.01 -22.83 -33.50
CA LEU A 382 -29.04 -23.44 -32.64
C LEU A 382 -29.15 -22.77 -31.26
N LEU A 383 -28.04 -22.25 -30.72
CA LEU A 383 -28.00 -21.60 -29.42
C LEU A 383 -28.31 -20.10 -29.46
N LEU A 384 -28.35 -19.48 -30.64
CA LEU A 384 -28.59 -18.03 -30.76
C LEU A 384 -29.87 -17.55 -30.06
N PRO A 385 -31.03 -18.21 -30.16
CA PRO A 385 -32.21 -17.78 -29.42
C PRO A 385 -31.98 -17.74 -27.89
N ALA A 386 -31.29 -18.74 -27.34
CA ALA A 386 -30.93 -18.76 -25.92
C ALA A 386 -29.90 -17.68 -25.57
N TYR A 387 -28.96 -17.40 -26.48
CA TYR A 387 -28.00 -16.32 -26.34
C TYR A 387 -28.68 -14.95 -26.30
N SER A 388 -29.64 -14.68 -27.19
CA SER A 388 -30.43 -13.44 -27.21
C SER A 388 -31.18 -13.22 -25.90
N ARG A 389 -31.81 -14.27 -25.34
CA ARG A 389 -32.43 -14.22 -24.00
C ARG A 389 -31.42 -13.83 -22.92
N GLY A 390 -30.25 -14.47 -22.92
CA GLY A 390 -29.17 -14.15 -21.98
C GLY A 390 -28.67 -12.72 -22.12
N ARG A 391 -28.57 -12.20 -23.35
CA ARG A 391 -28.17 -10.81 -23.64
C ARG A 391 -29.22 -9.80 -23.19
N ALA A 392 -30.50 -10.04 -23.46
CA ALA A 392 -31.60 -9.22 -22.98
C ALA A 392 -31.56 -9.09 -21.44
N ALA A 393 -31.50 -10.22 -20.74
CA ALA A 393 -31.43 -10.24 -19.28
C ALA A 393 -30.16 -9.56 -18.72
N GLY A 394 -28.99 -9.91 -19.27
CA GLY A 394 -27.72 -9.39 -18.81
C GLY A 394 -27.51 -7.90 -19.11
N GLY A 395 -28.04 -7.40 -20.23
CA GLY A 395 -27.93 -5.99 -20.60
C GLY A 395 -28.73 -5.07 -19.67
N VAL A 396 -29.98 -5.45 -19.34
CA VAL A 396 -30.79 -4.75 -18.33
C VAL A 396 -30.08 -4.75 -16.97
N TRP A 397 -29.59 -5.91 -16.53
CA TRP A 397 -28.89 -6.03 -15.25
C TRP A 397 -27.60 -5.19 -15.19
N GLU A 398 -26.78 -5.19 -16.25
CA GLU A 398 -25.56 -4.36 -16.34
C GLU A 398 -25.93 -2.86 -16.34
N ALA A 399 -26.97 -2.45 -17.08
CA ALA A 399 -27.42 -1.06 -17.13
C ALA A 399 -27.89 -0.55 -15.76
N VAL A 400 -28.73 -1.31 -15.06
CA VAL A 400 -29.19 -0.97 -13.70
C VAL A 400 -28.01 -0.90 -12.76
N THR A 401 -27.11 -1.90 -12.76
CA THR A 401 -25.94 -1.92 -11.88
C THR A 401 -25.04 -0.69 -12.06
N ILE A 402 -24.91 -0.19 -13.29
CA ILE A 402 -24.11 1.01 -13.60
C ILE A 402 -24.87 2.29 -13.21
N ALA A 403 -26.18 2.37 -13.46
CA ALA A 403 -27.02 3.52 -13.14
C ALA A 403 -27.25 3.69 -11.63
N THR A 404 -27.47 2.59 -10.91
CA THR A 404 -27.70 2.58 -9.46
C THR A 404 -26.40 2.61 -8.65
N HIS A 405 -25.29 3.09 -9.22
CA HIS A 405 -24.02 3.19 -8.50
C HIS A 405 -24.07 4.21 -7.34
N ASP A 406 -25.22 4.86 -7.12
CA ASP A 406 -25.53 5.65 -5.94
C ASP A 406 -26.37 4.85 -4.90
N GLN A 407 -25.78 4.71 -3.71
CA GLN A 407 -26.40 4.53 -2.38
C GLN A 407 -26.90 3.20 -1.85
N SER A 408 -27.13 2.13 -2.63
CA SER A 408 -27.30 0.82 -1.97
C SER A 408 -26.77 -0.40 -2.71
N THR A 409 -25.85 -1.15 -2.08
CA THR A 409 -25.53 -2.50 -2.57
C THR A 409 -26.71 -3.39 -2.26
N VAL A 410 -27.47 -3.74 -3.28
CA VAL A 410 -28.51 -4.75 -3.16
C VAL A 410 -27.80 -6.10 -3.12
N LEU A 411 -27.73 -6.73 -1.93
CA LEU A 411 -27.33 -8.14 -1.78
C LEU A 411 -28.50 -9.06 -2.15
N ASP A 412 -29.31 -8.64 -3.11
CA ASP A 412 -30.38 -9.45 -3.65
C ASP A 412 -29.90 -10.04 -4.97
N ALA A 413 -29.49 -11.30 -4.92
CA ALA A 413 -29.27 -12.08 -6.13
C ALA A 413 -30.57 -12.34 -6.90
N ALA A 414 -31.74 -11.95 -6.37
CA ALA A 414 -33.06 -12.35 -6.84
C ALA A 414 -33.78 -11.39 -7.81
N THR A 415 -33.18 -10.30 -8.29
CA THR A 415 -33.72 -9.56 -9.45
C THR A 415 -33.38 -10.26 -10.78
N ALA A 416 -33.54 -11.58 -10.82
CA ALA A 416 -33.55 -12.32 -12.07
C ALA A 416 -34.82 -11.93 -12.84
N LEU A 417 -34.66 -11.37 -14.04
CA LEU A 417 -35.78 -11.09 -14.93
C LEU A 417 -36.56 -12.39 -15.18
N SER A 418 -37.89 -12.31 -15.07
CA SER A 418 -38.76 -13.43 -15.40
C SER A 418 -38.73 -13.73 -16.90
N GLU A 419 -39.03 -14.97 -17.29
CA GLU A 419 -39.06 -15.35 -18.71
C GLU A 419 -40.04 -14.48 -19.52
N ALA A 420 -41.18 -14.08 -18.94
CA ALA A 420 -42.15 -13.19 -19.58
C ALA A 420 -41.56 -11.79 -19.85
N GLN A 421 -40.83 -11.22 -18.89
CA GLN A 421 -40.16 -9.92 -19.09
C GLN A 421 -39.08 -10.00 -20.15
N ILE A 422 -38.37 -11.13 -20.24
CA ILE A 422 -37.39 -11.36 -21.30
C ILE A 422 -38.08 -11.47 -22.66
N ASP A 423 -39.23 -12.16 -22.72
CA ASP A 423 -40.04 -12.26 -23.94
C ASP A 423 -40.55 -10.90 -24.40
N ASP A 424 -41.02 -10.05 -23.48
CA ASP A 424 -41.49 -8.69 -23.77
C ASP A 424 -40.36 -7.81 -24.33
N ILE A 425 -39.16 -7.88 -23.74
CA ILE A 425 -37.97 -7.19 -24.27
C ILE A 425 -37.64 -7.71 -25.69
N LEU A 426 -37.66 -9.03 -25.90
CA LEU A 426 -37.32 -9.61 -27.21
C LEU A 426 -38.41 -9.39 -28.28
N ALA A 427 -39.63 -9.04 -27.90
CA ALA A 427 -40.69 -8.67 -28.83
C ALA A 427 -40.40 -7.34 -29.54
N THR A 428 -39.56 -6.48 -28.94
CA THR A 428 -39.09 -5.23 -29.52
C THR A 428 -37.64 -5.34 -30.00
N LYS A 429 -37.31 -4.66 -31.10
CA LYS A 429 -35.93 -4.66 -31.62
C LYS A 429 -35.07 -3.69 -30.80
N HIS A 430 -34.05 -4.22 -30.13
CA HIS A 430 -33.10 -3.43 -29.35
C HIS A 430 -31.70 -3.44 -29.97
N PRO A 431 -30.96 -2.32 -29.97
CA PRO A 431 -29.66 -2.21 -30.65
C PRO A 431 -28.50 -2.95 -29.96
N TRP A 432 -28.74 -3.57 -28.80
CA TRP A 432 -27.74 -4.22 -27.96
C TRP A 432 -28.01 -5.72 -27.76
N VAL A 433 -29.08 -6.24 -28.39
CA VAL A 433 -29.50 -7.65 -28.39
C VAL A 433 -29.59 -8.14 -29.83
N PRO A 434 -28.87 -9.22 -30.20
CA PRO A 434 -29.04 -9.82 -31.52
C PRO A 434 -30.42 -10.48 -31.64
N GLY A 435 -30.99 -10.46 -32.85
CA GLY A 435 -32.27 -11.13 -33.12
C GLY A 435 -32.19 -12.65 -32.90
N PRO A 436 -33.27 -13.30 -32.46
CA PRO A 436 -33.31 -14.76 -32.27
C PRO A 436 -33.55 -15.52 -33.59
N ASP A 437 -32.96 -15.06 -34.70
CA ASP A 437 -33.21 -15.53 -36.08
C ASP A 437 -32.28 -16.66 -36.55
N GLY A 438 -31.36 -17.07 -35.68
CA GLY A 438 -30.28 -18.02 -35.99
C GLY A 438 -29.09 -17.43 -36.76
N SER A 439 -29.05 -16.13 -37.06
CA SER A 439 -27.93 -15.54 -37.80
C SER A 439 -26.67 -15.42 -36.93
N THR A 440 -25.55 -15.99 -37.37
CA THR A 440 -24.22 -15.82 -36.74
C THR A 440 -23.36 -14.78 -37.46
N ALA A 441 -23.94 -13.99 -38.37
CA ALA A 441 -23.21 -12.98 -39.12
C ALA A 441 -22.70 -11.85 -38.20
N PRO A 442 -21.42 -11.48 -38.24
CA PRO A 442 -20.87 -10.47 -37.34
C PRO A 442 -21.41 -9.07 -37.65
N LEU A 443 -21.68 -8.77 -38.92
CA LEU A 443 -22.17 -7.47 -39.38
C LEU A 443 -23.48 -7.59 -40.13
N ARG A 444 -24.44 -6.74 -39.79
CA ARG A 444 -25.67 -6.50 -40.57
C ARG A 444 -25.50 -5.23 -41.38
N LEU A 445 -25.95 -5.23 -42.64
CA LEU A 445 -25.99 -4.02 -43.45
C LEU A 445 -27.35 -3.33 -43.28
N GLU A 446 -27.32 -2.07 -42.89
CA GLU A 446 -28.51 -1.22 -42.77
C GLU A 446 -28.30 0.06 -43.57
N ALA A 447 -29.11 0.24 -44.62
CA ALA A 447 -28.93 1.29 -45.62
C ALA A 447 -27.49 1.33 -46.19
N GLY A 448 -26.89 0.15 -46.43
CA GLY A 448 -25.53 0.01 -46.98
C GLY A 448 -24.40 0.20 -45.97
N ASN A 449 -24.69 0.60 -44.73
CA ASN A 449 -23.70 0.81 -43.68
C ASN A 449 -23.64 -0.40 -42.74
N PRO A 450 -22.45 -0.81 -42.24
CA PRO A 450 -22.31 -1.93 -41.30
C PRO A 450 -22.88 -1.58 -39.91
N CYS A 451 -23.46 -2.58 -39.25
CA CYS A 451 -23.99 -2.53 -37.89
C CYS A 451 -23.50 -3.74 -37.10
N TRP A 452 -23.10 -3.51 -35.85
CA TRP A 452 -22.81 -4.55 -34.86
C TRP A 452 -23.98 -4.68 -33.89
N ASP A 453 -24.79 -5.73 -34.02
CA ASP A 453 -26.02 -5.93 -33.23
C ASP A 453 -25.79 -6.64 -31.87
N TRP A 454 -24.56 -7.06 -31.57
CA TRP A 454 -24.25 -7.95 -30.44
C TRP A 454 -23.96 -7.22 -29.11
N GLY A 455 -23.84 -5.89 -29.16
CA GLY A 455 -23.51 -5.02 -28.02
C GLY A 455 -22.00 -4.96 -27.67
N THR A 456 -21.65 -4.07 -26.74
CA THR A 456 -20.25 -3.74 -26.38
C THR A 456 -19.52 -4.89 -25.66
N GLY A 457 -20.24 -5.68 -24.84
CA GLY A 457 -19.65 -6.81 -24.13
C GLY A 457 -19.20 -7.95 -25.06
N ALA A 458 -20.02 -8.28 -26.07
CA ALA A 458 -19.68 -9.27 -27.09
C ALA A 458 -18.52 -8.76 -27.96
N ALA A 459 -18.56 -7.49 -28.36
CA ALA A 459 -17.49 -6.84 -29.11
C ALA A 459 -16.13 -6.99 -28.41
N GLU A 460 -16.07 -6.65 -27.12
CA GLU A 460 -14.83 -6.76 -26.34
C GLU A 460 -14.30 -8.20 -26.30
N ARG A 461 -15.17 -9.20 -26.08
CA ARG A 461 -14.77 -10.61 -25.96
C ARG A 461 -14.30 -11.19 -27.28
N VAL A 462 -14.98 -10.90 -28.37
CA VAL A 462 -14.59 -11.30 -29.73
C VAL A 462 -13.20 -10.77 -30.06
N VAL A 463 -12.98 -9.45 -29.88
CA VAL A 463 -11.66 -8.85 -30.16
C VAL A 463 -10.58 -9.45 -29.26
N ARG A 464 -10.88 -9.74 -27.98
CA ARG A 464 -9.92 -10.37 -27.07
C ARG A 464 -9.55 -11.80 -27.47
N LEU A 465 -10.50 -12.61 -27.95
CA LEU A 465 -10.21 -13.97 -28.45
C LEU A 465 -9.25 -13.92 -29.65
N VAL A 466 -9.54 -13.04 -30.62
CA VAL A 466 -8.69 -12.84 -31.79
C VAL A 466 -7.30 -12.35 -31.38
N LEU A 467 -7.24 -11.36 -30.48
CA LEU A 467 -5.98 -10.80 -29.99
C LEU A 467 -5.10 -11.86 -29.32
N ARG A 468 -5.69 -12.74 -28.51
CA ARG A 468 -4.97 -13.81 -27.81
C ARG A 468 -4.44 -14.87 -28.77
N SER A 469 -5.27 -15.32 -29.71
CA SER A 469 -4.85 -16.30 -30.72
C SER A 469 -3.66 -15.78 -31.54
N LEU A 470 -3.72 -14.51 -31.98
CA LEU A 470 -2.60 -13.86 -32.68
C LEU A 470 -1.32 -13.83 -31.84
N ARG A 471 -1.40 -13.61 -30.52
CA ARG A 471 -0.23 -13.65 -29.63
C ARG A 471 0.39 -15.05 -29.56
N LEU A 472 -0.43 -16.08 -29.36
CA LEU A 472 0.03 -17.47 -29.31
C LEU A 472 0.67 -17.92 -30.62
N GLN A 473 0.12 -17.46 -31.76
CA GLN A 473 0.70 -17.69 -33.07
C GLN A 473 2.04 -16.98 -33.22
N ILE A 474 2.17 -15.71 -32.79
CA ILE A 474 3.46 -14.97 -32.85
C ILE A 474 4.56 -15.68 -32.04
N ASP A 475 4.22 -16.22 -30.87
CA ASP A 475 5.18 -16.91 -30.00
C ASP A 475 5.77 -18.17 -30.66
N SER A 476 4.96 -18.88 -31.46
CA SER A 476 5.36 -20.12 -32.15
C SER A 476 5.76 -19.93 -33.61
N ALA A 477 5.50 -18.76 -34.20
CA ALA A 477 5.73 -18.50 -35.62
C ALA A 477 7.21 -18.35 -36.00
N ALA A 478 7.52 -18.83 -37.21
CA ALA A 478 8.79 -18.57 -37.87
C ALA A 478 8.98 -17.06 -38.10
N LYS A 479 10.23 -16.59 -38.12
CA LYS A 479 10.56 -15.15 -38.23
C LYS A 479 9.97 -14.48 -39.48
N VAL A 480 9.73 -15.22 -40.55
CA VAL A 480 9.20 -14.72 -41.83
C VAL A 480 7.72 -14.33 -41.71
N ASP A 481 6.95 -15.04 -40.88
CA ASP A 481 5.50 -14.85 -40.75
C ASP A 481 5.13 -13.79 -39.69
N ARG A 482 6.07 -13.47 -38.80
CA ARG A 482 5.86 -12.53 -37.69
C ARG A 482 5.41 -11.13 -38.11
N PRO A 483 5.95 -10.49 -39.16
CA PRO A 483 5.53 -9.13 -39.53
C PRO A 483 4.04 -9.01 -39.87
N ASP A 484 3.46 -10.03 -40.51
CA ASP A 484 2.03 -10.04 -40.82
C ASP A 484 1.19 -10.26 -39.56
N LEU A 485 1.59 -11.20 -38.71
CA LEU A 485 0.91 -11.46 -37.43
C LEU A 485 0.97 -10.24 -36.51
N GLU A 486 2.11 -9.54 -36.44
CA GLU A 486 2.28 -8.29 -35.69
C GLU A 486 1.43 -7.14 -36.26
N ARG A 487 1.24 -7.08 -37.58
CA ARG A 487 0.32 -6.13 -38.23
C ARG A 487 -1.12 -6.41 -37.80
N ARG A 488 -1.56 -7.67 -37.85
CA ARG A 488 -2.90 -8.09 -37.40
C ARG A 488 -3.10 -7.88 -35.90
N LEU A 489 -2.08 -8.16 -35.09
CA LEU A 489 -2.09 -7.98 -33.65
C LEU A 489 -2.26 -6.50 -33.29
N ARG A 490 -1.51 -5.61 -33.94
CA ARG A 490 -1.65 -4.15 -33.76
C ARG A 490 -3.05 -3.67 -34.12
N ALA A 491 -3.57 -4.05 -35.29
CA ALA A 491 -4.93 -3.68 -35.69
C ALA A 491 -5.99 -4.18 -34.69
N THR A 492 -5.88 -5.43 -34.24
CA THR A 492 -6.78 -5.99 -33.22
C THR A 492 -6.64 -5.28 -31.87
N SER A 493 -5.43 -4.89 -31.47
CA SER A 493 -5.18 -4.14 -30.23
C SER A 493 -5.76 -2.73 -30.29
N ASP A 494 -5.62 -2.03 -31.42
CA ASP A 494 -6.22 -0.71 -31.65
C ASP A 494 -7.75 -0.79 -31.65
N SER A 495 -8.29 -1.85 -32.26
CA SER A 495 -9.71 -2.15 -32.24
C SER A 495 -10.24 -2.34 -30.82
N LEU A 496 -9.51 -3.10 -29.99
CA LEU A 496 -9.86 -3.27 -28.57
C LEU A 496 -9.91 -1.93 -27.83
N GLN A 497 -8.96 -1.03 -28.08
CA GLN A 497 -8.95 0.31 -27.44
C GLN A 497 -10.19 1.12 -27.83
N ARG A 498 -10.60 1.08 -29.10
CA ARG A 498 -11.80 1.78 -29.57
C ARG A 498 -13.09 1.17 -29.01
N VAL A 499 -13.19 -0.17 -28.98
CA VAL A 499 -14.32 -0.87 -28.35
C VAL A 499 -14.43 -0.51 -26.86
N LEU A 500 -13.30 -0.48 -26.14
CA LEU A 500 -13.27 -0.05 -24.73
C LEU A 500 -13.66 1.43 -24.59
N ALA A 501 -13.23 2.32 -25.49
CA ALA A 501 -13.62 3.72 -25.46
C ALA A 501 -15.13 3.93 -25.66
N VAL A 502 -15.75 3.18 -26.58
CA VAL A 502 -17.21 3.18 -26.77
C VAL A 502 -17.90 2.68 -25.50
N ARG A 503 -17.39 1.60 -24.90
CA ARG A 503 -17.93 1.04 -23.66
C ARG A 503 -17.81 2.02 -22.49
N ASP A 504 -16.66 2.64 -22.29
CA ASP A 504 -16.43 3.59 -21.21
C ASP A 504 -17.36 4.82 -21.35
N LYS A 505 -17.59 5.28 -22.59
CA LYS A 505 -18.57 6.35 -22.87
C LYS A 505 -20.00 5.91 -22.58
N LEU A 506 -20.38 4.69 -22.96
CA LEU A 506 -21.68 4.09 -22.63
C LEU A 506 -21.88 4.00 -21.11
N SER A 507 -20.91 3.47 -20.37
CA SER A 507 -20.98 3.39 -18.91
C SER A 507 -21.07 4.77 -18.26
N ALA A 508 -20.39 5.77 -18.80
CA ALA A 508 -20.44 7.15 -18.30
C ALA A 508 -21.81 7.82 -18.53
N GLU A 509 -22.52 7.51 -19.60
CA GLU A 509 -23.89 8.01 -19.81
C GLU A 509 -24.92 7.20 -19.00
N LEU A 510 -24.76 5.88 -18.89
CA LEU A 510 -25.61 5.04 -18.03
C LEU A 510 -25.52 5.45 -16.57
N ALA A 511 -24.34 5.81 -16.07
CA ALA A 511 -24.16 6.27 -14.69
C ALA A 511 -24.85 7.61 -14.39
N LYS A 512 -25.29 8.36 -15.41
CA LYS A 512 -26.08 9.59 -15.27
C LYS A 512 -27.57 9.35 -15.50
N ALA A 513 -27.93 8.17 -16.00
CA ALA A 513 -29.30 7.82 -16.30
C ALA A 513 -30.03 7.38 -15.03
N ASP A 514 -31.28 7.76 -14.89
CA ASP A 514 -32.15 7.31 -13.81
C ASP A 514 -32.89 6.04 -14.27
N LEU A 515 -32.31 4.88 -13.98
CA LEU A 515 -32.84 3.56 -14.38
C LEU A 515 -33.20 2.75 -13.13
N ASP A 516 -34.47 2.37 -12.98
CA ASP A 516 -34.98 1.58 -11.83
C ASP A 516 -35.85 0.40 -12.29
N LEU A 517 -35.72 -0.75 -11.63
CA LEU A 517 -36.50 -1.96 -11.85
C LEU A 517 -37.82 -2.00 -11.04
N GLN A 518 -38.01 -1.12 -10.06
CA GLN A 518 -39.17 -1.11 -9.16
C GLN A 518 -40.54 -0.78 -9.79
N PRO A 519 -40.67 0.04 -10.85
CA PRO A 519 -41.97 0.31 -11.47
C PRO A 519 -42.58 -0.92 -12.15
N ALA A 520 -43.92 -0.96 -12.30
CA ALA A 520 -44.56 -1.95 -13.16
C ALA A 520 -44.06 -1.78 -14.61
N GLY A 521 -43.55 -2.86 -15.22
CA GLY A 521 -42.86 -2.80 -16.51
C GLY A 521 -41.39 -2.33 -16.44
N GLY A 522 -40.79 -2.24 -15.24
CA GLY A 522 -39.45 -1.67 -15.03
C GLY A 522 -38.35 -2.25 -15.92
N ALA A 523 -38.40 -3.56 -16.22
CA ALA A 523 -37.43 -4.19 -17.14
C ALA A 523 -37.52 -3.67 -18.58
N GLU A 524 -38.74 -3.45 -19.08
CA GLU A 524 -39.00 -2.90 -20.42
C GLU A 524 -38.60 -1.42 -20.46
N ALA A 525 -38.94 -0.65 -19.44
CA ALA A 525 -38.54 0.75 -19.32
C ALA A 525 -37.01 0.91 -19.31
N VAL A 526 -36.29 0.06 -18.58
CA VAL A 526 -34.82 0.03 -18.60
C VAL A 526 -34.30 -0.37 -19.98
N ALA A 527 -34.90 -1.35 -20.65
CA ALA A 527 -34.50 -1.76 -22.00
C ALA A 527 -34.68 -0.63 -23.03
N VAL A 528 -35.75 0.16 -22.92
CA VAL A 528 -35.98 1.38 -23.73
C VAL A 528 -34.95 2.45 -23.40
N GLY A 529 -34.73 2.78 -22.12
CA GLY A 529 -33.71 3.78 -21.74
C GLY A 529 -32.29 3.40 -22.18
N LEU A 530 -31.95 2.11 -22.10
CA LEU A 530 -30.69 1.58 -22.64
C LEU A 530 -30.61 1.72 -24.17
N THR A 531 -31.74 1.53 -24.87
CA THR A 531 -31.84 1.71 -26.32
C THR A 531 -31.60 3.17 -26.70
N ASP A 532 -32.23 4.11 -26.02
CA ASP A 532 -32.06 5.55 -26.26
C ASP A 532 -30.58 5.97 -26.11
N ILE A 533 -29.90 5.46 -25.07
CA ILE A 533 -28.47 5.74 -24.87
C ILE A 533 -27.60 5.12 -25.97
N PHE A 534 -27.92 3.89 -26.41
CA PHE A 534 -27.22 3.25 -27.52
C PHE A 534 -27.37 4.01 -28.83
N GLU A 535 -28.56 4.55 -29.10
CA GLU A 535 -28.85 5.37 -30.28
C GLU A 535 -28.18 6.74 -30.19
N LEU A 536 -28.28 7.41 -29.04
CA LEU A 536 -27.60 8.68 -28.75
C LEU A 536 -26.09 8.59 -29.01
N LEU A 537 -25.49 7.49 -28.58
CA LEU A 537 -24.06 7.22 -28.75
C LEU A 537 -23.74 6.55 -30.09
N GLN A 538 -24.73 6.23 -30.92
CA GLN A 538 -24.57 5.53 -32.19
C GLN A 538 -23.72 4.25 -32.10
N VAL A 539 -23.89 3.47 -31.02
CA VAL A 539 -22.99 2.35 -30.66
C VAL A 539 -22.92 1.28 -31.75
N GLN A 540 -24.07 0.87 -32.31
CA GLN A 540 -24.11 -0.17 -33.35
C GLN A 540 -23.31 0.21 -34.59
N ARG A 541 -23.38 1.50 -34.98
CA ARG A 541 -22.69 2.03 -36.15
C ARG A 541 -21.21 2.16 -35.89
N ALA A 542 -20.82 2.74 -34.76
CA ALA A 542 -19.42 2.88 -34.39
C ALA A 542 -18.70 1.53 -34.28
N LEU A 543 -19.33 0.55 -33.65
CA LEU A 543 -18.80 -0.82 -33.59
C LEU A 543 -18.88 -1.51 -34.96
N GLY A 544 -19.91 -1.27 -35.76
CA GLY A 544 -20.03 -1.81 -37.12
C GLY A 544 -18.89 -1.35 -38.03
N ASP A 545 -18.59 -0.04 -38.03
CA ASP A 545 -17.48 0.55 -38.78
C ASP A 545 -16.13 -0.04 -38.32
N GLU A 546 -15.95 -0.18 -37.00
CA GLU A 546 -14.73 -0.74 -36.41
C GLU A 546 -14.52 -2.22 -36.76
N PHE A 547 -15.56 -3.04 -36.65
CA PHE A 547 -15.48 -4.46 -37.02
C PHE A 547 -15.33 -4.67 -38.53
N ALA A 548 -15.92 -3.81 -39.36
CA ALA A 548 -15.68 -3.84 -40.81
C ALA A 548 -14.21 -3.62 -41.13
N ALA A 549 -13.57 -2.64 -40.48
CA ALA A 549 -12.13 -2.40 -40.62
C ALA A 549 -11.29 -3.56 -40.07
N LEU A 550 -11.65 -4.12 -38.91
CA LEU A 550 -10.94 -5.26 -38.33
C LEU A 550 -11.01 -6.49 -39.25
N ILE A 551 -12.19 -6.81 -39.79
CA ILE A 551 -12.41 -7.94 -40.72
C ILE A 551 -11.51 -7.85 -41.94
N GLN A 552 -11.29 -6.65 -42.49
CA GLN A 552 -10.38 -6.46 -43.63
C GLN A 552 -8.93 -6.84 -43.29
N VAL A 553 -8.52 -6.77 -42.02
CA VAL A 553 -7.15 -7.07 -41.59
C VAL A 553 -6.98 -8.51 -41.12
N VAL A 554 -7.91 -9.01 -40.28
CA VAL A 554 -7.78 -10.35 -39.67
C VAL A 554 -8.47 -11.46 -40.47
N GLY A 555 -9.43 -11.09 -41.32
CA GLY A 555 -10.26 -12.00 -42.10
C GLY A 555 -11.64 -12.24 -41.47
N THR A 556 -12.67 -12.33 -42.31
CA THR A 556 -14.07 -12.55 -41.90
C THR A 556 -14.22 -13.82 -41.07
N GLU A 557 -13.60 -14.90 -41.52
CA GLU A 557 -13.69 -16.21 -40.90
C GLU A 557 -13.23 -16.24 -39.44
N VAL A 558 -12.20 -15.44 -39.13
CA VAL A 558 -11.62 -15.33 -37.78
C VAL A 558 -12.61 -14.63 -36.84
N VAL A 559 -13.27 -13.57 -37.32
CA VAL A 559 -14.25 -12.82 -36.53
C VAL A 559 -15.55 -13.61 -36.36
N GLU A 560 -16.02 -14.30 -37.40
CA GLU A 560 -17.16 -15.22 -37.34
C GLU A 560 -16.92 -16.32 -36.30
N THR A 561 -15.78 -17.02 -36.40
CA THR A 561 -15.45 -18.09 -35.45
C THR A 561 -15.38 -17.57 -34.01
N ALA A 562 -14.83 -16.38 -33.79
CA ALA A 562 -14.74 -15.78 -32.45
C ALA A 562 -16.13 -15.44 -31.89
N LEU A 563 -17.03 -14.96 -32.75
CA LEU A 563 -18.42 -14.69 -32.38
C LEU A 563 -19.20 -15.97 -32.09
N GLU A 564 -19.00 -17.03 -32.87
CA GLU A 564 -19.63 -18.33 -32.64
C GLU A 564 -19.15 -18.96 -31.32
N VAL A 565 -17.85 -18.86 -31.01
CA VAL A 565 -17.31 -19.25 -29.69
C VAL A 565 -17.95 -18.46 -28.57
N GLU A 566 -18.13 -17.15 -28.74
CA GLU A 566 -18.80 -16.28 -27.78
C GLU A 566 -20.25 -16.73 -27.54
N ILE A 567 -21.00 -17.06 -28.58
CA ILE A 567 -22.38 -17.57 -28.46
C ILE A 567 -22.41 -18.87 -27.68
N VAL A 568 -21.64 -19.88 -28.12
CA VAL A 568 -21.65 -21.21 -27.50
C VAL A 568 -21.18 -21.15 -26.06
N SER A 569 -20.05 -20.49 -25.79
CA SER A 569 -19.46 -20.42 -24.45
C SER A 569 -20.39 -19.74 -23.45
N ARG A 570 -21.14 -18.71 -23.88
CA ARG A 570 -22.09 -18.00 -23.01
C ARG A 570 -23.36 -18.79 -22.70
N CYS A 571 -23.73 -19.73 -23.57
CA CYS A 571 -24.87 -20.61 -23.34
C CYS A 571 -24.52 -21.86 -22.52
N THR A 572 -23.24 -22.27 -22.48
CA THR A 572 -22.82 -23.54 -21.84
C THR A 572 -22.01 -23.35 -20.55
N SER A 573 -21.54 -22.14 -20.25
CA SER A 573 -20.79 -21.83 -19.04
C SER A 573 -21.68 -21.21 -17.96
N ALA A 574 -21.35 -21.42 -16.69
CA ALA A 574 -22.01 -20.69 -15.59
C ALA A 574 -21.89 -19.17 -15.81
N ARG A 575 -22.96 -18.42 -15.50
CA ARG A 575 -22.95 -16.95 -15.63
C ARG A 575 -21.99 -16.34 -14.61
N THR A 576 -20.73 -16.19 -14.97
CA THR A 576 -19.78 -15.38 -14.20
C THR A 576 -19.87 -13.94 -14.71
N PRO A 577 -20.27 -12.97 -13.85
CA PRO A 577 -20.22 -11.56 -14.21
C PRO A 577 -18.80 -11.19 -14.65
N GLN A 578 -18.66 -10.56 -15.83
CA GLN A 578 -17.42 -10.09 -16.46
C GLN A 578 -16.11 -10.40 -15.70
N GLN A 579 -15.49 -11.56 -15.94
CA GLN A 579 -14.12 -11.79 -15.51
C GLN A 579 -13.14 -11.41 -16.62
N ARG A 580 -12.42 -10.32 -16.36
CA ARG A 580 -11.33 -9.82 -17.18
C ARG A 580 -10.00 -10.31 -16.60
N SER A 581 -9.75 -11.60 -16.63
CA SER A 581 -8.39 -12.05 -16.31
C SER A 581 -7.48 -11.83 -17.54
N ALA A 582 -6.16 -11.83 -17.39
CA ALA A 582 -5.11 -11.89 -18.41
C ALA A 582 -4.13 -12.99 -17.95
N PRO A 583 -3.38 -13.70 -18.81
CA PRO A 583 -2.47 -14.71 -18.30
C PRO A 583 -1.29 -13.98 -17.66
N PHE A 584 -0.86 -14.40 -16.48
CA PHE A 584 0.31 -13.83 -15.83
C PHE A 584 1.07 -14.88 -15.05
N GLN A 585 2.36 -14.65 -14.89
CA GLN A 585 3.21 -15.42 -13.98
C GLN A 585 3.32 -14.64 -12.67
N PHE A 586 3.11 -15.31 -11.54
CA PHE A 586 3.23 -14.72 -10.23
C PHE A 586 4.63 -14.93 -9.66
N LEU A 587 5.24 -13.87 -9.11
CA LEU A 587 6.54 -13.90 -8.46
C LEU A 587 6.46 -13.14 -7.14
N ARG A 588 6.83 -13.79 -6.03
CA ARG A 588 7.04 -13.09 -4.75
C ARG A 588 8.51 -12.69 -4.62
N LEU A 589 8.75 -11.39 -4.49
CA LEU A 589 10.06 -10.81 -4.21
C LEU A 589 10.17 -10.56 -2.69
N GLY A 590 10.90 -11.43 -2.00
CA GLY A 590 11.13 -11.35 -0.56
C GLY A 590 12.60 -11.47 -0.17
N PRO A 591 12.94 -11.13 1.09
CA PRO A 591 14.31 -11.13 1.60
C PRO A 591 14.86 -12.53 1.95
N ASP A 592 14.05 -13.57 1.76
CA ASP A 592 14.37 -14.96 2.06
C ASP A 592 14.93 -15.74 0.85
N ILE A 593 15.14 -15.05 -0.29
CA ILE A 593 15.87 -15.64 -1.41
C ILE A 593 17.36 -15.79 -1.03
N PRO A 594 17.98 -16.96 -1.24
CA PRO A 594 19.40 -17.12 -1.01
C PRO A 594 20.24 -16.13 -1.83
N LEU A 595 21.21 -15.50 -1.17
CA LEU A 595 22.16 -14.61 -1.83
C LEU A 595 23.31 -15.43 -2.41
N THR A 596 23.32 -15.62 -3.73
CA THR A 596 24.35 -16.43 -4.42
C THR A 596 25.78 -15.94 -4.15
N LEU A 597 25.97 -14.65 -3.87
CA LEU A 597 27.27 -14.09 -3.47
C LEU A 597 27.85 -14.71 -2.19
N LEU A 598 27.00 -15.30 -1.33
CA LEU A 598 27.39 -15.90 -0.06
C LEU A 598 27.53 -17.42 -0.10
N ASP A 599 27.24 -18.09 -1.23
CA ASP A 599 27.22 -19.57 -1.29
C ASP A 599 28.56 -20.21 -0.93
N GLU A 600 29.67 -19.49 -1.16
CA GLU A 600 31.03 -19.95 -0.86
C GLU A 600 31.50 -19.60 0.57
N LEU A 601 30.67 -18.89 1.34
CA LEU A 601 31.02 -18.38 2.66
C LEU A 601 30.24 -19.11 3.76
N PRO A 602 30.87 -19.42 4.92
CA PRO A 602 30.17 -20.01 6.05
C PRO A 602 28.97 -19.19 6.52
N GLU A 603 29.03 -17.86 6.36
CA GLU A 603 27.95 -16.93 6.72
C GLU A 603 26.73 -17.04 5.80
N GLY A 604 26.84 -17.69 4.64
CA GLY A 604 25.71 -17.91 3.74
C GLY A 604 24.58 -18.69 4.40
N SER A 605 24.90 -19.72 5.19
CA SER A 605 23.87 -20.47 5.93
C SER A 605 23.21 -19.60 7.01
N ILE A 606 23.98 -18.73 7.68
CA ILE A 606 23.46 -17.80 8.69
C ILE A 606 22.50 -16.79 8.04
N ALA A 607 22.87 -16.24 6.87
CA ALA A 607 22.01 -15.35 6.11
C ALA A 607 20.68 -16.03 5.73
N ASN A 608 20.73 -17.26 5.23
CA ASN A 608 19.54 -18.03 4.87
C ASN A 608 18.66 -18.33 6.09
N ASP A 609 19.26 -18.61 7.26
CA ASP A 609 18.53 -18.85 8.51
C ASP A 609 17.87 -17.59 9.08
N LEU A 610 18.45 -16.41 8.80
CA LEU A 610 17.86 -15.13 9.21
C LEU A 610 16.55 -14.83 8.48
N LYS A 611 16.40 -15.27 7.23
CA LYS A 611 15.23 -14.96 6.38
C LYS A 611 14.95 -13.44 6.39
N ASP A 612 13.74 -13.02 6.75
CA ASP A 612 13.35 -11.60 6.86
C ASP A 612 14.08 -10.84 7.98
N ARG A 613 14.62 -11.53 8.99
CA ARG A 613 15.46 -10.92 10.04
C ARG A 613 16.82 -10.47 9.53
N ILE A 614 17.18 -10.76 8.28
CA ILE A 614 18.37 -10.17 7.63
C ILE A 614 18.24 -8.66 7.45
N LEU A 615 17.02 -8.13 7.50
CA LEU A 615 16.75 -6.70 7.49
C LEU A 615 16.76 -6.14 8.91
N TYR A 616 17.42 -5.00 9.13
CA TYR A 616 17.24 -4.26 10.37
C TYR A 616 15.83 -3.72 10.48
N GLY A 617 15.23 -3.36 9.35
CA GLY A 617 13.87 -2.85 9.24
C GLY A 617 12.85 -3.77 9.84
N THR A 618 12.98 -5.10 9.73
CA THR A 618 12.01 -6.06 10.32
C THR A 618 12.08 -6.10 11.83
N GLN A 619 13.20 -5.70 12.43
CA GLN A 619 13.39 -5.64 13.87
C GLN A 619 12.49 -4.58 14.50
N VAL A 620 12.18 -4.75 15.80
CA VAL A 620 11.44 -3.76 16.59
C VAL A 620 10.08 -3.43 15.95
N GLY A 621 9.34 -4.45 15.51
CA GLY A 621 7.99 -4.27 14.94
C GLY A 621 7.97 -3.40 13.69
N HIS A 622 8.95 -3.58 12.81
CA HIS A 622 9.15 -2.83 11.57
C HIS A 622 9.73 -1.41 11.70
N PHE A 623 10.27 -1.03 12.87
CA PHE A 623 10.89 0.28 13.11
C PHE A 623 12.42 0.26 13.14
N GLY A 624 13.05 -0.92 13.03
CA GLY A 624 14.47 -1.05 13.31
C GLY A 624 15.35 -0.16 12.43
N ALA A 625 15.05 0.02 11.14
CA ALA A 625 15.89 0.84 10.25
C ALA A 625 15.94 2.32 10.64
N PHE A 626 15.02 2.83 11.47
CA PHE A 626 15.14 4.19 12.01
C PHE A 626 16.24 4.33 13.07
N GLY A 627 16.76 3.22 13.60
CA GLY A 627 17.74 3.18 14.70
C GLY A 627 19.10 3.75 14.33
N ALA A 628 19.57 3.58 13.10
CA ALA A 628 20.85 4.14 12.66
C ALA A 628 20.90 4.33 11.14
N ALA A 629 21.69 5.30 10.68
CA ALA A 629 21.92 5.53 9.26
C ALA A 629 22.53 4.29 8.57
N ASP A 630 23.50 3.63 9.22
CA ASP A 630 24.12 2.41 8.69
C ASP A 630 23.13 1.25 8.56
N TRP A 631 22.09 1.21 9.39
CA TRP A 631 21.05 0.17 9.30
C TRP A 631 20.17 0.42 8.07
N ARG A 632 19.91 1.68 7.73
CA ARG A 632 19.23 2.06 6.48
C ARG A 632 20.09 1.74 5.26
N ARG A 633 21.40 2.03 5.32
CA ARG A 633 22.33 1.65 4.24
C ARG A 633 22.36 0.14 4.02
N TRP A 634 22.29 -0.64 5.09
CA TRP A 634 22.19 -2.10 5.02
C TRP A 634 20.89 -2.57 4.36
N ASP A 635 19.73 -2.09 4.83
CA ASP A 635 18.43 -2.48 4.27
C ASP A 635 18.30 -2.10 2.80
N TRP A 636 18.81 -0.93 2.41
CA TRP A 636 18.92 -0.50 1.02
C TRP A 636 19.75 -1.47 0.18
N LEU A 637 20.95 -1.82 0.65
CA LEU A 637 21.84 -2.79 0.00
C LEU A 637 21.14 -4.14 -0.19
N MET A 638 20.52 -4.67 0.86
CA MET A 638 19.76 -5.92 0.80
C MET A 638 18.59 -5.83 -0.20
N GLY A 639 17.95 -4.66 -0.32
CA GLY A 639 16.94 -4.39 -1.34
C GLY A 639 17.45 -4.64 -2.74
N ARG A 640 18.60 -4.05 -3.07
CA ARG A 640 19.26 -4.21 -4.38
C ARG A 640 19.68 -5.67 -4.62
N LEU A 641 20.35 -6.29 -3.65
CA LEU A 641 20.86 -7.67 -3.77
C LEU A 641 19.74 -8.71 -3.94
N HIS A 642 18.66 -8.60 -3.17
CA HIS A 642 17.50 -9.49 -3.31
C HIS A 642 16.81 -9.27 -4.66
N CYS A 643 16.68 -8.02 -5.12
CA CYS A 643 16.08 -7.73 -6.42
C CYS A 643 16.90 -8.33 -7.57
N VAL A 644 18.23 -8.23 -7.55
CA VAL A 644 19.12 -8.89 -8.53
C VAL A 644 18.90 -10.40 -8.57
N ALA A 645 18.80 -11.05 -7.41
CA ALA A 645 18.57 -12.50 -7.35
C ALA A 645 17.23 -12.91 -7.97
N HIS A 646 16.14 -12.22 -7.61
CA HIS A 646 14.81 -12.51 -8.12
C HIS A 646 14.67 -12.21 -9.62
N LEU A 647 15.13 -11.03 -10.07
CA LEU A 647 15.03 -10.63 -11.47
C LEU A 647 15.99 -11.42 -12.37
N GLY A 648 17.19 -11.74 -11.88
CA GLY A 648 18.13 -12.62 -12.56
C GLY A 648 17.51 -13.99 -12.80
N ALA A 649 16.93 -14.60 -11.77
CA ALA A 649 16.23 -15.88 -11.88
C ALA A 649 15.01 -15.79 -12.83
N MET A 650 14.19 -14.74 -12.71
CA MET A 650 13.05 -14.49 -13.59
C MET A 650 13.44 -14.44 -15.07
N LEU A 651 14.60 -13.86 -15.38
CA LEU A 651 15.10 -13.70 -16.75
C LEU A 651 15.95 -14.88 -17.25
N GLY A 652 16.10 -15.92 -16.43
CA GLY A 652 16.85 -17.14 -16.75
C GLY A 652 18.37 -16.99 -16.66
N ALA A 653 18.87 -16.10 -15.80
CA ALA A 653 20.30 -16.02 -15.52
C ALA A 653 20.78 -17.23 -14.71
N ASP A 654 21.98 -17.72 -15.01
CA ASP A 654 22.65 -18.74 -14.21
C ASP A 654 23.16 -18.16 -12.85
N PRO A 655 23.44 -19.03 -11.86
CA PRO A 655 23.91 -18.59 -10.54
C PRO A 655 25.20 -17.77 -10.57
N ASP A 656 26.11 -18.02 -11.52
CA ASP A 656 27.39 -17.30 -11.63
C ASP A 656 27.17 -15.86 -12.10
N TRP A 657 26.25 -15.68 -13.06
CA TRP A 657 25.85 -14.36 -13.50
C TRP A 657 25.20 -13.57 -12.36
N ILE A 658 24.30 -14.20 -11.59
CA ILE A 658 23.65 -13.56 -10.44
C ILE A 658 24.68 -13.17 -9.38
N ARG A 659 25.59 -14.08 -9.02
CA ARG A 659 26.69 -13.86 -8.07
C ARG A 659 27.53 -12.66 -8.47
N GLU A 660 27.95 -12.61 -9.72
CA GLU A 660 28.80 -11.53 -10.22
C GLU A 660 28.04 -10.20 -10.32
N THR A 661 26.76 -10.21 -10.74
CA THR A 661 25.93 -8.99 -10.71
C THR A 661 25.71 -8.50 -9.27
N GLN A 662 25.57 -9.39 -8.29
CA GLN A 662 25.50 -9.02 -6.88
C GLN A 662 26.83 -8.41 -6.36
N ARG A 663 27.99 -8.86 -6.86
CA ARG A 663 29.29 -8.21 -6.55
C ARG A 663 29.34 -6.79 -7.09
N GLN A 664 28.83 -6.56 -8.30
CA GLN A 664 28.73 -5.22 -8.87
C GLN A 664 27.82 -4.29 -8.06
N VAL A 665 26.77 -4.82 -7.41
CA VAL A 665 25.99 -4.04 -6.42
C VAL A 665 26.83 -3.67 -5.20
N LEU A 666 27.68 -4.57 -4.70
CA LEU A 666 28.59 -4.24 -3.60
C LEU A 666 29.57 -3.14 -3.99
N GLU A 667 30.14 -3.21 -5.20
CA GLU A 667 31.05 -2.18 -5.73
C GLU A 667 30.34 -0.82 -5.87
N ALA A 668 29.13 -0.79 -6.44
CA ALA A 668 28.33 0.42 -6.58
C ALA A 668 27.96 1.09 -5.24
N GLU A 669 27.81 0.30 -4.18
CA GLU A 669 27.47 0.79 -2.83
C GLU A 669 28.67 1.00 -1.90
N ASP A 670 29.89 0.78 -2.40
CA ASP A 670 31.15 0.79 -1.64
C ASP A 670 31.13 -0.17 -0.44
N TRP A 671 30.73 -1.42 -0.71
CA TRP A 671 30.76 -2.53 0.24
C TRP A 671 31.78 -3.59 -0.17
N LYS A 672 32.40 -4.22 0.84
CA LYS A 672 33.25 -5.39 0.68
C LYS A 672 32.53 -6.63 1.20
N ILE A 673 32.73 -7.76 0.54
CA ILE A 673 32.08 -9.03 0.93
C ILE A 673 32.40 -9.42 2.39
N ASP A 674 33.63 -9.22 2.85
CA ASP A 674 34.02 -9.48 4.24
C ASP A 674 33.20 -8.66 5.25
N LYS A 675 32.86 -7.42 4.87
CA LYS A 675 32.02 -6.52 5.70
C LYS A 675 30.56 -6.94 5.68
N VAL A 676 30.07 -7.52 4.59
CA VAL A 676 28.74 -8.14 4.53
C VAL A 676 28.68 -9.33 5.47
N SER A 677 29.66 -10.22 5.43
CA SER A 677 29.76 -11.38 6.34
C SER A 677 29.83 -10.97 7.82
N GLU A 678 30.71 -10.02 8.16
CA GLU A 678 30.81 -9.47 9.53
C GLU A 678 29.46 -8.92 10.01
N ARG A 679 28.74 -8.24 9.12
CA ARG A 679 27.44 -7.63 9.44
C ARG A 679 26.35 -8.68 9.65
N ILE A 680 26.30 -9.73 8.84
CA ILE A 680 25.35 -10.85 9.01
C ILE A 680 25.55 -11.52 10.36
N GLN A 681 26.80 -11.82 10.73
CA GLN A 681 27.12 -12.40 12.04
C GLN A 681 26.70 -11.48 13.19
N ARG A 682 27.01 -10.18 13.07
CA ARG A 682 26.62 -9.18 14.07
C ARG A 682 25.10 -9.10 14.21
N LEU A 683 24.36 -9.08 13.10
CA LEU A 683 22.90 -9.03 13.10
C LEU A 683 22.29 -10.27 13.78
N ALA A 684 22.78 -11.47 13.45
CA ALA A 684 22.35 -12.72 14.08
C ALA A 684 22.59 -12.73 15.60
N LYS A 685 23.70 -12.13 16.05
CA LYS A 685 24.06 -12.01 17.47
C LYS A 685 23.26 -10.93 18.21
N ASP A 686 23.10 -9.76 17.60
CA ASP A 686 22.49 -8.58 18.22
C ASP A 686 20.95 -8.70 18.28
N PHE A 687 20.36 -9.48 17.36
CA PHE A 687 18.94 -9.72 17.22
C PHE A 687 18.63 -11.21 17.10
N PRO A 688 18.87 -12.04 18.12
CA PRO A 688 18.54 -13.47 18.07
C PRO A 688 17.02 -13.70 17.96
N VAL A 689 16.59 -14.91 17.57
CA VAL A 689 15.16 -15.24 17.36
C VAL A 689 14.31 -14.84 18.58
N ASN A 690 14.81 -15.06 19.79
CA ASN A 690 14.08 -14.78 21.03
C ASN A 690 14.38 -13.39 21.63
N ALA A 691 14.79 -12.41 20.81
CA ALA A 691 15.25 -11.11 21.32
C ALA A 691 14.18 -10.36 22.12
N GLY A 692 12.90 -10.42 21.73
CA GLY A 692 11.79 -9.73 22.40
C GLY A 692 12.10 -8.26 22.74
N LEU A 693 11.98 -7.89 24.03
CA LEU A 693 12.34 -6.54 24.53
C LEU A 693 13.85 -6.22 24.44
N GLY A 694 14.70 -7.22 24.25
CA GLY A 694 16.13 -7.07 24.00
C GLY A 694 16.42 -6.31 22.70
N ALA A 695 15.64 -6.51 21.63
CA ALA A 695 15.81 -5.80 20.36
C ALA A 695 15.64 -4.28 20.51
N LEU A 696 14.65 -3.84 21.30
CA LEU A 696 14.46 -2.43 21.68
C LEU A 696 15.67 -1.87 22.44
N THR A 697 16.27 -2.69 23.29
CA THR A 697 17.46 -2.32 24.08
C THR A 697 18.67 -2.14 23.17
N THR A 698 18.86 -3.03 22.20
CA THR A 698 19.91 -2.94 21.17
C THR A 698 19.76 -1.68 20.34
N MET A 699 18.57 -1.41 19.78
CA MET A 699 18.28 -0.20 19.01
C MET A 699 18.53 1.07 19.82
N ARG A 700 18.07 1.10 21.07
CA ARG A 700 18.30 2.23 21.97
C ARG A 700 19.79 2.43 22.27
N ASN A 701 20.55 1.35 22.46
CA ASN A 701 21.99 1.45 22.72
C ASN A 701 22.72 2.03 21.51
N GLU A 702 22.36 1.59 20.31
CA GLU A 702 22.91 2.10 19.06
C GLU A 702 22.62 3.60 18.89
N LEU A 703 21.36 4.02 19.09
CA LEU A 703 21.00 5.45 19.08
C LEU A 703 21.79 6.26 20.12
N ASN A 704 22.10 5.68 21.28
CA ASN A 704 22.86 6.37 22.33
C ASN A 704 24.39 6.35 22.13
N THR A 705 24.89 5.96 20.95
CA THR A 705 26.32 6.07 20.61
C THR A 705 26.70 7.48 20.17
N THR A 706 25.77 8.23 19.56
CA THR A 706 26.01 9.59 19.07
C THR A 706 25.28 10.65 19.90
N ARG A 707 25.77 11.90 19.89
CA ARG A 707 25.10 13.03 20.57
C ARG A 707 23.70 13.30 20.01
N GLU A 708 23.57 13.15 18.70
CA GLU A 708 22.30 13.33 17.97
C GLU A 708 21.30 12.23 18.33
N GLY A 709 21.72 10.96 18.33
CA GLY A 709 20.82 9.86 18.69
C GLY A 709 20.42 9.86 20.18
N ILE A 710 21.26 10.40 21.07
CA ILE A 710 20.88 10.73 22.46
C ILE A 710 19.73 11.77 22.49
N ALA A 711 19.84 12.83 21.68
CA ALA A 711 18.81 13.87 21.58
C ALA A 711 17.51 13.34 20.97
N THR A 712 17.60 12.47 19.95
CA THR A 712 16.49 11.72 19.37
C THR A 712 15.78 10.85 20.39
N THR A 713 16.51 9.98 21.09
CA THR A 713 15.93 9.08 22.10
C THR A 713 15.23 9.87 23.21
N LYS A 714 15.82 11.01 23.60
CA LYS A 714 15.20 11.99 24.51
C LYS A 714 13.90 12.56 23.94
N GLY A 715 13.94 13.05 22.70
CA GLY A 715 12.80 13.67 22.02
C GLY A 715 11.61 12.71 21.87
N LEU A 716 11.87 11.47 21.43
CA LEU A 716 10.87 10.41 21.32
C LEU A 716 10.19 10.11 22.66
N ALA A 717 10.98 9.95 23.73
CA ALA A 717 10.44 9.71 25.07
C ALA A 717 9.60 10.88 25.58
N ASP A 718 10.07 12.12 25.40
CA ASP A 718 9.31 13.33 25.75
C ASP A 718 7.99 13.41 24.94
N ARG A 719 8.00 12.97 23.67
CA ARG A 719 6.83 12.96 22.77
C ARG A 719 5.81 11.89 23.12
N MET A 720 6.24 10.66 23.41
CA MET A 720 5.34 9.59 23.84
C MET A 720 4.55 10.00 25.10
N VAL A 721 5.20 10.68 26.05
CA VAL A 721 4.56 11.23 27.26
C VAL A 721 3.60 12.38 26.92
N ALA A 722 3.91 13.20 25.92
CA ALA A 722 3.05 14.30 25.51
C ALA A 722 1.77 13.82 24.78
N VAL A 723 1.88 12.73 24.00
CA VAL A 723 0.83 12.20 23.12
C VAL A 723 -0.06 11.15 23.81
N SER A 724 0.34 10.58 24.95
CA SER A 724 -0.45 9.57 25.71
C SER A 724 -1.73 10.12 26.37
N GLY A 725 -2.34 11.16 25.82
CA GLY A 725 -3.43 11.97 26.37
C GLY A 725 -4.81 11.30 26.37
N GLY A 726 -4.92 10.10 26.92
CA GLY A 726 -6.21 9.42 27.19
C GLY A 726 -6.72 9.57 28.63
N LEU A 727 -6.18 10.48 29.44
CA LEU A 727 -6.57 10.64 30.84
C LEU A 727 -6.80 12.11 31.17
N ASN A 728 -7.89 12.38 31.91
CA ASN A 728 -8.39 13.66 32.44
C ASN A 728 -7.27 14.74 32.59
N PRO A 729 -7.49 16.02 32.21
CA PRO A 729 -6.51 17.11 32.29
C PRO A 729 -5.68 17.18 33.60
N GLN A 730 -6.29 16.82 34.74
CA GLN A 730 -5.61 16.75 36.03
C GLN A 730 -4.65 15.56 36.14
N PHE A 731 -5.03 14.39 35.61
CA PHE A 731 -4.18 13.21 35.52
C PHE A 731 -3.07 13.38 34.48
N GLY A 732 -3.35 14.00 33.34
CA GLY A 732 -2.34 14.35 32.35
C GLY A 732 -1.26 15.29 32.92
N SER A 733 -1.67 16.27 33.74
CA SER A 733 -0.74 17.14 34.47
C SER A 733 0.07 16.39 35.53
N TRP A 734 -0.53 15.38 36.17
CA TRP A 734 0.14 14.48 37.11
C TRP A 734 1.19 13.58 36.43
N VAL A 735 0.86 12.93 35.31
CA VAL A 735 1.81 12.13 34.51
C VAL A 735 2.95 13.00 33.98
N LYS A 736 2.66 14.19 33.46
CA LYS A 736 3.67 15.15 32.99
C LYS A 736 4.58 15.64 34.13
N ALA A 737 4.05 15.83 35.33
CA ALA A 737 4.84 16.20 36.52
C ALA A 737 5.76 15.06 36.99
N VAL A 738 5.31 13.81 36.86
CA VAL A 738 6.08 12.60 37.20
C VAL A 738 7.14 12.27 36.13
N ALA A 739 6.85 12.53 34.85
CA ALA A 739 7.72 12.17 33.73
C ALA A 739 8.70 13.28 33.29
N GLY A 740 8.37 14.57 33.41
CA GLY A 740 9.08 15.64 32.70
C GLY A 740 10.45 16.05 33.26
N ARG A 741 11.37 16.44 32.35
CA ARG A 741 12.69 17.03 32.67
C ARG A 741 12.65 18.50 33.11
N LYS A 742 11.66 19.28 32.67
CA LYS A 742 11.64 20.76 32.82
C LYS A 742 10.36 21.39 33.38
N HIS A 743 9.29 20.64 33.63
CA HIS A 743 8.04 21.26 34.11
C HIS A 743 8.16 21.69 35.58
N GLN A 744 8.07 23.00 35.87
CA GLN A 744 7.89 23.49 37.24
C GLN A 744 6.38 23.50 37.55
N PRO A 745 5.86 22.57 38.35
CA PRO A 745 4.43 22.52 38.62
C PRO A 745 4.01 23.76 39.44
N GLY A 746 2.94 24.43 39.02
CA GLY A 746 2.35 25.55 39.76
C GLY A 746 1.54 25.13 41.00
N SER A 747 1.16 23.85 41.09
CA SER A 747 0.37 23.30 42.21
C SER A 747 1.25 22.55 43.23
N TRP A 748 0.97 22.75 44.51
CA TRP A 748 1.68 22.12 45.62
C TRP A 748 1.56 20.58 45.63
N LEU A 749 0.39 20.04 45.25
CA LEU A 749 0.14 18.59 45.16
C LEU A 749 1.01 17.92 44.09
N LEU A 750 1.17 18.59 42.94
CA LEU A 750 2.00 18.13 41.83
C LEU A 750 3.49 18.20 42.18
N LEU A 751 3.89 19.17 43.01
CA LEU A 751 5.26 19.29 43.52
C LEU A 751 5.61 18.12 44.45
N CYS A 752 4.67 17.69 45.30
CA CYS A 752 4.79 16.49 46.13
C CYS A 752 4.89 15.20 45.30
N ALA A 753 4.02 15.03 44.30
CA ALA A 753 4.05 13.87 43.41
C ALA A 753 5.38 13.75 42.65
N ARG A 754 5.88 14.88 42.12
CA ARG A 754 7.16 14.95 41.41
C ARG A 754 8.36 14.60 42.31
N TRP A 755 8.34 15.01 43.57
CA TRP A 755 9.39 14.67 44.53
C TRP A 755 9.34 13.18 44.92
N PHE A 756 8.15 12.61 45.10
CA PHE A 756 7.98 11.20 45.46
C PHE A 756 8.47 10.27 44.34
N ALA A 757 8.12 10.57 43.08
CA ALA A 757 8.46 9.75 41.93
C ALA A 757 9.88 9.94 41.38
N GLU A 758 10.65 10.90 41.91
CA GLU A 758 12.01 11.23 41.42
C GLU A 758 12.99 10.04 41.32
N PRO A 759 13.04 9.06 42.26
CA PRO A 759 13.92 7.90 42.12
C PRO A 759 13.52 7.00 40.93
N ALA A 760 12.22 6.73 40.76
CA ALA A 760 11.73 5.94 39.63
C ALA A 760 11.95 6.67 38.30
N ARG A 761 11.75 7.99 38.29
CA ARG A 761 12.03 8.86 37.15
C ARG A 761 13.51 8.85 36.78
N GLN A 762 14.43 9.02 37.75
CA GLN A 762 15.88 8.98 37.49
C GLN A 762 16.29 7.64 36.87
N SER A 763 15.84 6.52 37.44
CA SER A 763 16.13 5.19 36.90
C SER A 763 15.52 4.96 35.51
N ALA A 764 14.29 5.42 35.27
CA ALA A 764 13.63 5.30 33.97
C ALA A 764 14.31 6.17 32.89
N TRP A 765 14.69 7.41 33.22
CA TRP A 765 15.38 8.30 32.27
C TRP A 765 16.82 7.88 32.00
N GLN A 766 17.54 7.35 32.98
CA GLN A 766 18.87 6.77 32.76
C GLN A 766 18.81 5.57 31.80
N ARG A 767 17.69 4.84 31.79
CA ARG A 767 17.45 3.76 30.83
C ARG A 767 17.05 4.24 29.45
N LEU A 768 16.46 5.42 29.31
CA LEU A 768 16.11 5.98 28.02
C LEU A 768 17.33 6.70 27.41
N VAL A 769 18.13 7.39 28.22
CA VAL A 769 19.21 8.26 27.75
C VAL A 769 20.44 8.16 28.65
N LYS A 770 21.64 7.99 28.04
CA LYS A 770 22.92 8.08 28.75
C LYS A 770 23.05 9.47 29.39
N SER A 771 23.39 9.52 30.69
CA SER A 771 23.62 10.77 31.46
C SER A 771 22.49 11.81 31.35
N ALA A 772 21.27 11.44 31.76
CA ALA A 772 20.16 12.40 31.79
C ALA A 772 20.36 13.49 32.85
N ASP A 773 20.57 14.74 32.42
CA ASP A 773 20.48 15.92 33.28
C ASP A 773 19.03 16.13 33.75
N LEU A 774 18.74 15.63 34.95
CA LEU A 774 17.49 15.85 35.65
C LEU A 774 17.74 16.83 36.79
N THR A 775 17.10 17.99 36.75
CA THR A 775 17.09 18.89 37.90
C THR A 775 16.40 18.21 39.08
N PRO A 776 17.04 18.14 40.26
CA PRO A 776 16.42 17.58 41.45
C PRO A 776 15.12 18.31 41.77
N ALA A 777 14.07 17.58 42.14
CA ALA A 777 12.83 18.22 42.58
C ALA A 777 13.09 18.98 43.90
N ARG A 778 12.69 20.25 43.97
CA ARG A 778 12.72 20.99 45.23
C ARG A 778 11.84 20.27 46.26
N ARG A 779 12.36 20.12 47.48
CA ARG A 779 11.62 19.50 48.59
C ARG A 779 10.44 20.39 48.97
N PRO A 780 9.20 19.87 48.98
CA PRO A 780 8.04 20.61 49.49
C PRO A 780 8.28 21.11 50.92
N LEU A 781 7.70 22.27 51.28
CA LEU A 781 7.91 22.93 52.58
C LEU A 781 7.69 21.99 53.77
N ILE A 782 6.62 21.18 53.74
CA ILE A 782 6.29 20.21 54.79
C ILE A 782 7.33 19.10 55.01
N PHE A 783 8.23 18.89 54.06
CA PHE A 783 9.30 17.88 54.12
C PHE A 783 10.70 18.52 54.30
N GLN A 784 10.76 19.82 54.59
CA GLN A 784 12.00 20.52 54.88
C GLN A 784 12.49 20.17 56.29
N GLN A 785 13.81 20.00 56.44
CA GLN A 785 14.42 19.59 57.71
C GLN A 785 14.33 20.68 58.79
N TRP A 786 14.21 21.95 58.38
CA TRP A 786 14.08 23.08 59.29
C TRP A 786 12.65 23.28 59.79
N LEU A 787 11.62 22.76 59.11
CA LEU A 787 10.22 23.03 59.47
C LEU A 787 9.83 22.48 60.84
N PRO A 788 10.21 21.25 61.24
CA PRO A 788 9.99 20.77 62.60
C PRO A 788 10.67 21.65 63.66
N ALA A 789 11.89 22.14 63.36
CA ALA A 789 12.62 23.03 64.26
C ALA A 789 11.98 24.43 64.34
N ALA A 790 11.44 24.95 63.23
CA ALA A 790 10.71 26.21 63.20
C ALA A 790 9.36 26.12 63.91
N LEU A 791 8.64 24.99 63.79
CA LEU A 791 7.42 24.72 64.55
C LEU A 791 7.74 24.61 66.05
N LEU A 792 8.85 23.97 66.43
CA LEU A 792 9.36 23.96 67.80
C LEU A 792 9.72 25.36 68.30
N GLY A 793 10.36 26.20 67.47
CA GLY A 793 10.65 27.59 67.79
C GLY A 793 9.37 28.42 67.98
N ALA A 794 8.34 28.20 67.15
CA ALA A 794 7.04 28.85 67.30
C ALA A 794 6.31 28.41 68.58
N VAL A 795 6.42 27.14 68.98
CA VAL A 795 5.92 26.65 70.28
C VAL A 795 6.62 27.36 71.43
N VAL A 796 7.94 27.47 71.40
CA VAL A 796 8.71 28.19 72.43
C VAL A 796 8.27 29.66 72.50
N LEU A 797 8.09 30.32 71.35
CA LEU A 797 7.62 31.71 71.29
C LEU A 797 6.20 31.86 71.86
N LEU A 798 5.27 30.97 71.50
CA LEU A 798 3.89 30.97 72.03
C LEU A 798 3.83 30.70 73.53
N LEU A 799 4.70 29.83 74.04
CA LEU A 799 4.83 29.57 75.48
C LEU A 799 5.45 30.77 76.22
N VAL A 800 6.40 31.49 75.61
CA VAL A 800 6.94 32.74 76.15
C VAL A 800 5.88 33.84 76.17
N VAL A 801 5.08 34.00 75.10
CA VAL A 801 3.95 34.94 75.06
C VAL A 801 2.89 34.60 76.11
N ALA A 802 2.59 33.31 76.29
CA ALA A 802 1.74 32.85 77.40
C ALA A 802 2.38 33.16 78.77
N GLY A 803 3.70 33.13 78.90
CA GLY A 803 4.38 33.50 80.14
C GLY A 803 4.28 34.99 80.49
N VAL A 804 4.34 35.87 79.49
CA VAL A 804 4.55 37.33 79.67
C VAL A 804 3.25 38.16 79.64
N VAL A 805 2.17 37.67 79.02
CA VAL A 805 0.92 38.44 78.86
C VAL A 805 -0.07 38.15 80.00
N ASP A 806 -0.46 39.19 80.75
CA ASP A 806 -1.34 39.12 81.94
C ASP A 806 -2.85 39.13 81.64
N VAL A 807 -3.24 38.65 80.45
CA VAL A 807 -4.64 38.49 80.05
C VAL A 807 -4.95 37.01 79.95
N ALA A 808 -5.74 36.49 80.90
CA ALA A 808 -6.02 35.05 81.04
C ALA A 808 -6.54 34.38 79.76
N ALA A 809 -7.39 35.09 78.99
CA ALA A 809 -7.90 34.60 77.71
C ALA A 809 -6.78 34.37 76.67
N ILE A 810 -5.81 35.28 76.59
CA ILE A 810 -4.68 35.19 75.63
C ILE A 810 -3.73 34.06 76.04
N ARG A 811 -3.50 33.87 77.34
CA ARG A 811 -2.71 32.75 77.90
C ARG A 811 -3.26 31.38 77.51
N ILE A 812 -4.56 31.16 77.68
CA ILE A 812 -5.22 29.90 77.36
C ILE A 812 -5.18 29.64 75.85
N ILE A 813 -5.46 30.67 75.04
CA ILE A 813 -5.41 30.57 73.56
C ILE A 813 -3.98 30.27 73.08
N ALA A 814 -2.96 30.94 73.63
CA ALA A 814 -1.57 30.73 73.27
C ALA A 814 -1.05 29.33 73.67
N ALA A 815 -1.45 28.82 74.85
CA ALA A 815 -1.09 27.47 75.29
C ALA A 815 -1.80 26.37 74.46
N LEU A 816 -3.08 26.56 74.11
CA LEU A 816 -3.81 25.67 73.20
C LEU A 816 -3.19 25.68 71.80
N LEU A 817 -2.87 26.86 71.26
CA LEU A 817 -2.17 26.99 69.98
C LEU A 817 -0.78 26.35 70.03
N ALA A 818 -0.02 26.52 71.11
CA ALA A 818 1.26 25.85 71.29
C ALA A 818 1.10 24.33 71.27
N GLY A 819 0.10 23.77 71.99
CA GLY A 819 -0.22 22.34 71.97
C GLY A 819 -0.59 21.83 70.57
N VAL A 820 -1.42 22.58 69.84
CA VAL A 820 -1.80 22.25 68.46
C VAL A 820 -0.61 22.30 67.51
N VAL A 821 0.27 23.32 67.62
CA VAL A 821 1.48 23.46 66.80
C VAL A 821 2.49 22.36 67.11
N LEU A 822 2.60 21.94 68.38
CA LEU A 822 3.48 20.85 68.81
C LEU A 822 2.98 19.50 68.28
N ALA A 823 1.66 19.24 68.36
CA ALA A 823 1.04 18.06 67.78
C ALA A 823 1.18 18.02 66.25
N ALA A 824 0.96 19.16 65.57
CA ALA A 824 1.18 19.29 64.14
C ALA A 824 2.66 19.09 63.76
N GLY A 825 3.60 19.64 64.54
CA GLY A 825 5.03 19.44 64.36
C GLY A 825 5.47 17.98 64.51
N ALA A 826 4.94 17.28 65.51
CA ALA A 826 5.19 15.86 65.71
C ALA A 826 4.63 14.99 64.58
N LEU A 827 3.40 15.28 64.11
CA LEU A 827 2.78 14.60 62.96
C LEU A 827 3.57 14.84 61.67
N VAL A 828 4.01 16.08 61.42
CA VAL A 828 4.85 16.43 60.26
C VAL A 828 6.22 15.74 60.34
N ALA A 829 6.83 15.65 61.53
CA ALA A 829 8.10 14.96 61.73
C ALA A 829 7.97 13.44 61.50
N ALA A 830 6.95 12.80 62.07
CA ALA A 830 6.67 11.38 61.93
C ALA A 830 6.32 11.01 60.48
N GLY A 831 5.45 11.80 59.83
CA GLY A 831 5.12 11.64 58.41
C GLY A 831 6.34 11.83 57.50
N SER A 832 7.15 12.85 57.75
CA SER A 832 8.40 13.10 57.02
C SER A 832 9.41 11.97 57.18
N TRP A 833 9.51 11.36 58.36
CA TRP A 833 10.37 10.21 58.61
C TRP A 833 9.86 8.95 57.90
N TYR A 834 8.56 8.66 58.00
CA TYR A 834 7.92 7.51 57.37
C TYR A 834 8.07 7.56 55.84
N ILE A 835 7.77 8.70 55.23
CA ILE A 835 7.88 8.88 53.77
C ILE A 835 9.34 8.76 53.30
N ARG A 836 10.31 9.29 54.06
CA ARG A 836 11.75 9.08 53.76
C ARG A 836 12.14 7.61 53.78
N ARG A 837 11.65 6.85 54.76
CA ARG A 837 11.89 5.41 54.88
C ARG A 837 11.28 4.65 53.70
N GLN A 838 10.04 4.97 53.31
CA GLN A 838 9.39 4.35 52.15
C GLN A 838 10.11 4.69 50.84
N ARG A 839 10.55 5.92 50.65
CA ARG A 839 11.30 6.34 49.45
C ARG A 839 12.64 5.61 49.32
N LYS A 840 13.35 5.39 50.44
CA LYS A 840 14.58 4.60 50.47
C LYS A 840 14.32 3.13 50.11
N ARG A 841 13.22 2.55 50.62
CA ARG A 841 12.77 1.19 50.27
C ARG A 841 12.43 1.05 48.79
N VAL A 842 11.66 1.98 48.23
CA VAL A 842 11.30 1.99 46.80
C VAL A 842 12.56 2.08 45.95
N ARG A 843 13.49 2.97 46.28
CA ARG A 843 14.78 3.07 45.57
C ARG A 843 15.56 1.76 45.57
N GLN A 844 15.72 1.14 46.74
CA GLN A 844 16.41 -0.15 46.87
C GLN A 844 15.68 -1.30 46.15
N TRP A 845 14.34 -1.28 46.15
CA TRP A 845 13.52 -2.26 45.44
C TRP A 845 13.66 -2.14 43.92
N ILE A 846 13.69 -0.91 43.38
CA ILE A 846 13.94 -0.63 41.96
C ILE A 846 15.36 -1.09 41.60
N GLU A 847 16.37 -0.73 42.41
CA GLU A 847 17.77 -1.10 42.20
C GLU A 847 17.98 -2.64 42.21
N LYS A 848 17.23 -3.40 43.02
CA LYS A 848 17.33 -4.88 43.07
C LYS A 848 16.62 -5.62 41.94
N ARG A 849 15.49 -5.10 41.43
CA ARG A 849 14.70 -5.73 40.35
C ARG A 849 15.15 -5.32 38.95
N MET A 850 16.01 -4.31 38.84
CA MET A 850 16.55 -3.86 37.58
C MET A 850 17.95 -4.45 37.35
N PRO A 851 18.21 -5.18 36.24
CA PRO A 851 19.53 -5.72 35.96
C PRO A 851 20.60 -4.61 35.90
N PRO A 852 21.83 -4.88 36.35
CA PRO A 852 22.91 -3.90 36.38
C PRO A 852 23.25 -3.42 34.97
N ILE A 853 23.63 -2.15 34.85
CA ILE A 853 24.22 -1.59 33.63
C ILE A 853 25.57 -2.30 33.46
N SER A 854 25.80 -3.01 32.35
CA SER A 854 27.07 -3.70 32.14
C SER A 854 28.22 -2.67 32.18
N PRO A 855 29.25 -2.89 33.02
CA PRO A 855 30.36 -1.95 33.16
C PRO A 855 31.18 -1.74 31.88
N GLU A 856 31.14 -2.69 30.94
CA GLU A 856 31.97 -2.69 29.73
C GLU A 856 31.64 -1.56 28.73
N SER A 857 30.50 -0.87 28.90
CA SER A 857 30.07 0.19 27.97
C SER A 857 30.44 1.63 28.40
N ARG A 858 31.27 1.80 29.44
CA ARG A 858 31.68 3.15 29.90
C ARG A 858 32.95 3.71 29.21
N SER A 859 33.63 2.96 28.34
CA SER A 859 34.89 3.41 27.73
C SER A 859 35.11 3.00 26.27
N ARG A 860 34.05 2.79 25.48
CA ARG A 860 34.13 2.76 24.02
C ARG A 860 33.02 3.59 23.40
#